data_AF-A0A1G0Z8T8-F1
#
_entry.id   AF-A0A1G0Z8T8-F1
#
_cell.length_a   1.000
_cell.length_b   1.000
_cell.length_c   1.000
_cell.angle_alpha   90.00
_cell.angle_beta   90.00
_cell.angle_gamma   90.00
#
_symmetry.space_group_name_H-M   'P 1'
#
loop_
_entity.id
_entity.type
_entity.pdbx_description
1 polymer ?
#
loop_
_entity_poly.entity_id
_entity_poly.type
_entity_poly.pdbx_seq_one_letter_code
_entity_poly.pdbx_strand_id
1 'polypeptide(L)'
;MGKEKLETALPVVDAKDDETKNLIPVKFTLPEDGFVTLVIEDKDGKRIRNLVSETPFKKGGNIAWWDGTDDLGRDFDAASHGLYHIPEQLVGPGEYRVRGLWRKDIDYRYEFSVYSNGNPPWSTRDNTGAWLANHTPPQSALFIPAAKSPTKEPVVYLGAYITEGPDGLIWVDLDGKKRGGKKWVGGTWTAAPYLARDDGPDADPKARLYVASVGTVDYTDKKTPTAELRVTALTDGQDKPVLVQALEKISTPETTSQGTGLVNYEEEICGLAAYNGIVACSMNQRNQLYFINAKDGGDRKMGEILAKIAVDSPRGIAYDGKGRLLVISGKQVLFMEQPMSQQKPKVIVSSGLEDPFGITLDHEANIYVSDRGSSHQVKVFNPQGKLVRAIGNPGAPKAGPYDQRHMNNPRGIAVDSKKQLWVTEQDFLPKRVSVWTTDGKFVNAFYGPPKYGGGGALDSADKNIFYHADDANGLMEFKLDWEKGTSQLTSVPYRPSAADLKLPDGWAGGAAPERSLYREVPKYYFFKEKQRYFTNCYNSNPTNGSSPTFIFEDFDGIIRPVAAAGVANYWNILKDEKFKPFWPKDVDVGAKDPGRDNGKNLAFFIWSDLNCDSKVQPDEVVFQKGRSGGVTVMPDFSLCVAHVGDKAMKFSPTNFTEQGVPTYDFSKGQVLAEGVTPSNTSGGSQALVDSDGNTVITLGVKPFLTSSLCGGRDGGMTWSYPSLWPGLHPSHEAPKPDRLGELIGTTRLLGGFVNPKGSEAGPLWCINGNMGNVYLFTSDGLFVASLFEDIRIGRAWQIPIAQRGMSLKGISPYDEHFWPTINQASDGQVYLVYNKEACALIKIEGLETLRRLPAGSLSVTADDLKKVQAYQVALEEKRKLEQGGGVMHVSVQTTVPTVDGKLDDWTGASWVEIEKRGVGAYFDSKSKPYDIRGAVVVADGKLFAAWRTGNKDLLRNSGEMPLAPFKTGGTLELMIGSNSNASPKRRSPVEGDMRLLVTQVKGKTKALIYRPVVPGTPDDRKVPFSSPWRTIKFDQVEDVSDKVQLTADGKGAYEISIPLKILGLNPAAGKRIKGDIGILRGDGAQTMTRIYWSNKATGIVSDVPSEAELVPALWGDWEFR
;
A
#
# COMPACT_ATOMS: atom_id res chain seq x y z
N MET A 1 -13.09 -20.06 -1.97
CA MET A 1 -11.80 -20.64 -2.41
C MET A 1 -10.72 -19.76 -1.78
N GLY A 2 -9.63 -20.22 -1.16
CA GLY A 2 -9.07 -21.57 -0.99
C GLY A 2 -8.98 -22.02 0.48
N LYS A 3 -8.85 -23.33 0.68
CA LYS A 3 -8.73 -24.02 1.98
C LYS A 3 -7.28 -24.46 2.27
N GLU A 4 -6.30 -23.83 1.64
CA GLU A 4 -4.90 -24.08 1.98
C GLU A 4 -4.62 -23.35 3.29
N LYS A 5 -4.44 -24.10 4.37
CA LYS A 5 -4.02 -23.55 5.65
C LYS A 5 -2.58 -23.09 5.50
N LEU A 6 -2.27 -21.85 5.89
CA LEU A 6 -0.88 -21.36 5.90
C LEU A 6 -0.01 -22.32 6.70
N GLU A 7 1.19 -22.56 6.18
CA GLU A 7 2.18 -23.38 6.85
C GLU A 7 2.85 -22.60 7.99
N THR A 8 3.56 -23.33 8.85
CA THR A 8 4.48 -22.73 9.82
C THR A 8 5.86 -22.68 9.18
N ALA A 9 6.64 -21.62 9.44
CA ALA A 9 7.99 -21.50 8.89
C ALA A 9 8.91 -22.68 9.27
N LEU A 10 8.64 -23.31 10.42
CA LEU A 10 9.34 -24.49 10.90
C LEU A 10 8.34 -25.61 11.22
N PRO A 11 8.75 -26.89 11.10
CA PRO A 11 7.85 -28.01 11.31
C PRO A 11 7.38 -28.08 12.77
N VAL A 12 6.06 -28.02 12.97
CA VAL A 12 5.40 -28.32 14.25
C VAL A 12 5.08 -29.81 14.25
N VAL A 13 5.94 -30.62 14.84
CA VAL A 13 5.82 -32.08 14.78
C VAL A 13 5.46 -32.65 16.14
N ASP A 14 4.50 -33.58 16.13
CA ASP A 14 4.27 -34.51 17.22
C ASP A 14 5.50 -35.42 17.36
N ALA A 15 5.92 -35.79 18.58
CA ALA A 15 7.24 -36.37 18.91
C ALA A 15 7.62 -37.74 18.25
N LYS A 16 6.91 -38.18 17.22
CA LYS A 16 7.03 -39.49 16.55
C LYS A 16 7.85 -39.49 15.25
N ASP A 17 8.28 -38.34 14.73
CA ASP A 17 9.13 -38.30 13.53
C ASP A 17 10.63 -38.40 13.88
N ASP A 18 11.26 -39.51 13.52
CA ASP A 18 12.66 -39.80 13.85
C ASP A 18 13.65 -38.81 13.21
N GLU A 19 13.30 -38.19 12.08
CA GLU A 19 14.21 -37.28 11.36
C GLU A 19 14.35 -35.92 12.09
N THR A 20 13.29 -35.42 12.73
CA THR A 20 13.31 -34.13 13.46
C THR A 20 14.17 -34.13 14.73
N LYS A 21 14.58 -35.31 15.23
CA LYS A 21 15.47 -35.45 16.41
C LYS A 21 16.85 -34.83 16.23
N ASN A 22 17.21 -34.49 14.99
CA ASN A 22 18.48 -33.85 14.65
C ASN A 22 18.42 -32.32 14.68
N LEU A 23 17.23 -31.71 14.83
CA LEU A 23 17.05 -30.27 15.04
C LEU A 23 17.24 -29.89 16.51
N ILE A 24 17.47 -28.59 16.77
CA ILE A 24 17.68 -28.08 18.13
C ILE A 24 16.32 -27.88 18.82
N PRO A 25 16.02 -28.55 19.95
CA PRO A 25 14.71 -28.48 20.59
C PRO A 25 14.57 -27.22 21.46
N VAL A 26 13.63 -26.33 21.09
CA VAL A 26 13.21 -25.20 21.91
C VAL A 26 11.97 -25.59 22.72
N LYS A 27 12.16 -25.91 23.99
CA LYS A 27 11.10 -26.41 24.88
C LYS A 27 10.38 -25.26 25.58
N PHE A 28 9.06 -25.37 25.69
CA PHE A 28 8.23 -24.45 26.44
C PHE A 28 6.97 -25.16 26.96
N THR A 29 6.25 -24.54 27.89
CA THR A 29 5.02 -25.09 28.46
C THR A 29 3.89 -24.09 28.34
N LEU A 30 2.71 -24.56 27.94
CA LEU A 30 1.52 -23.75 27.80
C LEU A 30 0.47 -24.09 28.86
N PRO A 31 -0.18 -23.09 29.47
CA PRO A 31 -1.25 -23.31 30.44
C PRO A 31 -2.53 -23.86 29.78
N GLU A 32 -2.77 -23.49 28.52
CA GLU A 32 -3.92 -23.86 27.68
C GLU A 32 -3.50 -23.89 26.20
N ASP A 33 -4.34 -24.48 25.34
CA ASP A 33 -4.19 -24.37 23.89
C ASP A 33 -4.15 -22.88 23.48
N GLY A 34 -3.29 -22.54 22.51
CA GLY A 34 -3.23 -21.17 22.01
C GLY A 34 -2.15 -20.94 20.97
N PHE A 35 -1.94 -19.68 20.62
CA PHE A 35 -0.99 -19.22 19.62
C PHE A 35 0.28 -18.72 20.31
N VAL A 36 1.43 -19.10 19.76
CA VAL A 36 2.75 -18.81 20.31
C VAL A 36 3.60 -18.10 19.29
N THR A 37 4.34 -17.09 19.76
CA THR A 37 5.47 -16.51 19.05
C THR A 37 6.72 -16.74 19.89
N LEU A 38 7.78 -17.29 19.28
CA LEU A 38 9.08 -17.47 19.91
C LEU A 38 10.16 -16.81 19.07
N VAL A 39 11.16 -16.27 19.76
CA VAL A 39 12.33 -15.68 19.12
C VAL A 39 13.58 -16.12 19.86
N ILE A 40 14.68 -16.17 19.13
CA ILE A 40 16.01 -16.54 19.65
C ILE A 40 16.89 -15.30 19.62
N GLU A 41 17.57 -15.07 20.73
CA GLU A 41 18.50 -13.96 20.94
C GLU A 41 19.87 -14.50 21.35
N ASP A 42 20.93 -13.77 21.04
CA ASP A 42 22.25 -14.06 21.57
C ASP A 42 22.35 -13.70 23.07
N LYS A 43 23.52 -13.96 23.66
CA LYS A 43 23.81 -13.63 25.07
C LYS A 43 23.64 -12.15 25.43
N ASP A 44 23.71 -11.24 24.45
CA ASP A 44 23.60 -9.79 24.64
C ASP A 44 22.16 -9.30 24.37
N GLY A 45 21.22 -10.22 24.10
CA GLY A 45 19.81 -9.93 23.86
C GLY A 45 19.51 -9.46 22.43
N LYS A 46 20.46 -9.61 21.49
CA LYS A 46 20.23 -9.28 20.09
C LYS A 46 19.54 -10.43 19.38
N ARG A 47 18.49 -10.10 18.63
CA ARG A 47 17.71 -11.05 17.82
C ARG A 47 18.59 -11.75 16.81
N ILE A 48 18.46 -13.07 16.78
CA ILE A 48 19.07 -13.97 15.81
C ILE A 48 18.00 -14.61 14.92
N ARG A 49 16.84 -14.99 15.47
CA ARG A 49 15.78 -15.67 14.72
C ARG A 49 14.38 -15.31 15.21
N ASN A 50 13.46 -14.97 14.30
CA ASN A 50 12.02 -15.05 14.53
C ASN A 50 11.57 -16.50 14.31
N LEU A 51 11.65 -17.34 15.35
CA LEU A 51 11.53 -18.80 15.24
C LEU A 51 10.14 -19.25 14.78
N VAL A 52 9.09 -18.79 15.47
CA VAL A 52 7.70 -19.03 15.09
C VAL A 52 6.87 -17.79 15.39
N SER A 53 5.89 -17.51 14.55
CA SER A 53 4.98 -16.36 14.66
C SER A 53 3.53 -16.85 14.62
N GLU A 54 2.71 -16.47 15.60
CA GLU A 54 1.28 -16.83 15.67
C GLU A 54 1.03 -18.33 15.41
N THR A 55 1.87 -19.21 15.94
CA THR A 55 1.79 -20.64 15.62
C THR A 55 0.96 -21.38 16.68
N PRO A 56 -0.05 -22.18 16.31
CA PRO A 56 -0.89 -22.88 17.27
C PRO A 56 -0.17 -24.06 17.93
N PHE A 57 -0.27 -24.16 19.26
CA PHE A 57 0.25 -25.26 20.08
C PHE A 57 -0.79 -25.73 21.11
N LYS A 58 -0.60 -26.95 21.63
CA LYS A 58 -1.49 -27.56 22.62
C LYS A 58 -1.07 -27.23 24.04
N LYS A 59 -2.02 -27.30 24.98
CA LYS A 59 -1.74 -27.23 26.41
C LYS A 59 -0.66 -28.25 26.80
N GLY A 60 0.21 -27.87 27.74
CA GLY A 60 1.26 -28.74 28.27
C GLY A 60 2.65 -28.46 27.69
N GLY A 61 3.53 -29.45 27.76
CA GLY A 61 4.91 -29.33 27.26
C GLY A 61 4.94 -29.43 25.74
N ASN A 62 5.62 -28.48 25.10
CA ASN A 62 5.76 -28.37 23.64
C ASN A 62 7.22 -28.18 23.25
N ILE A 63 7.51 -28.47 21.98
CA ILE A 63 8.82 -28.25 21.36
C ILE A 63 8.61 -27.52 20.04
N ALA A 64 9.32 -26.40 19.85
CA ALA A 64 9.56 -25.81 18.55
C ALA A 64 10.97 -26.22 18.11
N TRP A 65 11.12 -26.70 16.88
CA TRP A 65 12.40 -27.18 16.38
C TRP A 65 13.14 -26.07 15.65
N TRP A 66 14.39 -25.81 16.04
CA TRP A 66 15.25 -24.83 15.39
C TRP A 66 16.29 -25.52 14.49
N ASP A 67 16.41 -25.00 13.29
CA ASP A 67 17.37 -25.36 12.24
C ASP A 67 18.76 -24.75 12.43
N GLY A 68 19.04 -24.15 13.59
CA GLY A 68 20.36 -23.58 13.91
C GLY A 68 20.75 -22.40 13.01
N THR A 69 19.80 -21.80 12.29
CA THR A 69 20.05 -20.64 11.43
C THR A 69 19.48 -19.34 11.99
N ASP A 70 20.02 -18.22 11.53
CA ASP A 70 19.49 -16.87 11.76
C ASP A 70 18.43 -16.47 10.72
N ASP A 71 17.82 -15.28 10.87
CA ASP A 71 16.96 -14.64 9.86
C ASP A 71 17.38 -13.20 9.56
N LEU A 72 18.68 -12.92 9.60
CA LEU A 72 19.22 -11.56 9.50
C LEU A 72 19.44 -11.07 8.07
N GLY A 73 19.52 -12.00 7.11
CA GLY A 73 19.65 -11.67 5.68
C GLY A 73 18.36 -11.10 5.08
N ARG A 74 18.46 -10.38 3.95
CA ARG A 74 17.31 -9.92 3.17
C ARG A 74 17.55 -10.18 1.70
N ASP A 75 16.55 -10.71 1.02
CA ASP A 75 16.57 -10.83 -0.43
C ASP A 75 16.22 -9.47 -1.05
N PHE A 76 17.24 -8.74 -1.50
CA PHE A 76 17.05 -7.43 -2.11
C PHE A 76 16.35 -7.50 -3.47
N ASP A 77 16.33 -8.67 -4.10
CA ASP A 77 15.69 -8.89 -5.39
C ASP A 77 14.26 -9.42 -5.26
N ALA A 78 13.72 -9.55 -4.04
CA ALA A 78 12.40 -10.12 -3.74
C ALA A 78 11.27 -9.60 -4.65
N ALA A 79 11.26 -8.29 -4.93
CA ALA A 79 10.29 -7.66 -5.84
C ALA A 79 10.51 -8.01 -7.33
N SER A 80 11.75 -8.24 -7.75
CA SER A 80 12.07 -8.60 -9.13
C SER A 80 11.61 -10.03 -9.48
N HIS A 81 11.55 -10.93 -8.49
CA HIS A 81 11.23 -12.35 -8.73
C HIS A 81 10.00 -12.88 -7.98
N GLY A 82 9.40 -12.09 -7.09
CA GLY A 82 8.17 -12.44 -6.37
C GLY A 82 8.31 -13.67 -5.47
N LEU A 83 9.40 -13.76 -4.69
CA LEU A 83 9.58 -14.82 -3.68
C LEU A 83 9.82 -14.26 -2.30
N TYR A 84 9.17 -14.85 -1.29
CA TYR A 84 9.45 -14.59 0.12
C TYR A 84 10.62 -15.47 0.56
N HIS A 85 11.83 -14.96 0.36
CA HIS A 85 13.05 -15.68 0.71
C HIS A 85 13.90 -14.84 1.66
N ILE A 86 14.33 -15.47 2.75
CA ILE A 86 15.23 -14.89 3.75
C ILE A 86 16.53 -15.66 3.66
N PRO A 87 17.63 -15.06 3.18
CA PRO A 87 18.94 -15.70 3.23
C PRO A 87 19.35 -15.95 4.69
N GLU A 88 19.67 -17.20 5.01
CA GLU A 88 19.94 -17.66 6.38
C GLU A 88 21.40 -18.05 6.57
N GLN A 89 21.90 -17.89 7.80
CA GLN A 89 23.26 -18.28 8.19
C GLN A 89 23.22 -19.22 9.40
N LEU A 90 24.08 -20.24 9.41
CA LEU A 90 24.26 -21.07 10.62
C LEU A 90 24.86 -20.21 11.74
N VAL A 91 24.32 -20.38 12.95
CA VAL A 91 24.83 -19.71 14.14
C VAL A 91 26.10 -20.37 14.68
N GLY A 92 26.82 -19.69 15.56
CA GLY A 92 27.95 -20.28 16.29
C GLY A 92 27.51 -21.11 17.50
N PRO A 93 28.32 -22.08 17.97
CA PRO A 93 28.12 -22.69 19.29
C PRO A 93 28.15 -21.63 20.38
N GLY A 94 27.28 -21.77 21.38
CA GLY A 94 27.19 -20.81 22.47
C GLY A 94 25.86 -20.85 23.21
N GLU A 95 25.72 -19.90 24.12
CA GLU A 95 24.48 -19.70 24.88
C GLU A 95 23.58 -18.69 24.17
N TYR A 96 22.33 -19.09 23.99
CA TYR A 96 21.26 -18.31 23.42
C TYR A 96 20.14 -18.15 24.42
N ARG A 97 19.32 -17.12 24.21
CA ARG A 97 18.13 -16.86 25.00
C ARG A 97 16.89 -17.02 24.13
N VAL A 98 15.88 -17.67 24.67
CA VAL A 98 14.56 -17.79 24.04
C VAL A 98 13.60 -16.93 24.82
N ARG A 99 12.84 -16.09 24.13
CA ARG A 99 11.67 -15.41 24.70
C ARG A 99 10.47 -15.62 23.80
N GLY A 100 9.28 -15.40 24.35
CA GLY A 100 8.07 -15.52 23.57
C GLY A 100 6.84 -14.93 24.22
N LEU A 101 5.75 -15.04 23.49
CA LEU A 101 4.41 -14.75 23.97
C LEU A 101 3.49 -15.92 23.66
N TRP A 102 2.47 -16.06 24.49
CA TRP A 102 1.34 -16.92 24.25
C TRP A 102 0.05 -16.10 24.36
N ARG A 103 -0.95 -16.48 23.57
CA ARG A 103 -2.32 -15.94 23.68
C ARG A 103 -3.36 -16.96 23.24
N LYS A 104 -4.61 -16.70 23.60
CA LYS A 104 -5.76 -17.36 22.96
C LYS A 104 -6.01 -16.77 21.57
N ASP A 105 -7.03 -17.29 20.91
CA ASP A 105 -7.45 -16.79 19.61
C ASP A 105 -7.87 -15.32 19.68
N ILE A 106 -7.57 -14.56 18.64
CA ILE A 106 -8.02 -13.16 18.49
C ILE A 106 -9.19 -13.16 17.53
N ASP A 107 -10.24 -12.44 17.92
CA ASP A 107 -11.40 -12.19 17.08
C ASP A 107 -11.56 -10.68 16.88
N TYR A 108 -12.19 -10.30 15.77
CA TYR A 108 -12.40 -8.90 15.41
C TYR A 108 -13.85 -8.72 14.95
N ARG A 109 -14.60 -8.00 15.78
CA ARG A 109 -16.07 -7.96 15.79
C ARG A 109 -16.56 -6.61 15.29
N TYR A 110 -17.42 -6.63 14.28
CA TYR A 110 -18.03 -5.42 13.75
C TYR A 110 -18.99 -4.79 14.76
N GLU A 111 -18.85 -3.51 15.05
CA GLU A 111 -19.77 -2.76 15.91
C GLU A 111 -20.84 -2.05 15.08
N PHE A 112 -20.44 -0.99 14.36
CA PHE A 112 -21.23 -0.23 13.40
C PHE A 112 -20.28 0.65 12.57
N SER A 113 -20.82 1.35 11.57
CA SER A 113 -20.05 2.22 10.67
C SER A 113 -20.35 3.68 10.94
N VAL A 114 -19.34 4.52 10.79
CA VAL A 114 -19.45 5.98 10.89
C VAL A 114 -19.35 6.58 9.50
N TYR A 115 -20.08 7.67 9.24
CA TYR A 115 -19.98 8.43 7.98
C TYR A 115 -20.29 7.60 6.71
N SER A 116 -21.37 6.82 6.74
CA SER A 116 -21.96 6.16 5.57
C SER A 116 -23.45 5.98 5.75
N ASN A 117 -24.23 6.22 4.69
CA ASN A 117 -25.66 5.93 4.64
C ASN A 117 -26.00 4.60 3.95
N GLY A 118 -24.98 3.82 3.54
CA GLY A 118 -25.17 2.50 2.96
C GLY A 118 -25.70 1.49 3.98
N ASN A 119 -26.56 0.57 3.54
CA ASN A 119 -27.02 -0.54 4.38
C ASN A 119 -27.09 -1.87 3.58
N PRO A 120 -26.10 -2.77 3.72
CA PRO A 120 -24.93 -2.65 4.58
C PRO A 120 -24.00 -1.53 4.11
N PRO A 121 -23.09 -1.04 4.97
CA PRO A 121 -22.31 0.16 4.68
C PRO A 121 -21.14 -0.07 3.69
N TRP A 122 -20.91 -1.32 3.28
CA TRP A 122 -19.94 -1.73 2.27
C TRP A 122 -20.61 -2.33 1.03
N SER A 123 -19.87 -2.46 -0.05
CA SER A 123 -20.31 -2.92 -1.35
C SER A 123 -20.77 -4.37 -1.27
N THR A 124 -21.94 -4.63 -1.85
CA THR A 124 -22.50 -5.97 -2.00
C THR A 124 -22.46 -6.38 -3.46
N ARG A 125 -22.52 -7.69 -3.73
CA ARG A 125 -22.47 -8.22 -5.11
C ARG A 125 -23.62 -7.73 -6.00
N ASP A 126 -24.75 -7.35 -5.41
CA ASP A 126 -25.91 -6.81 -6.09
C ASP A 126 -25.93 -5.26 -6.15
N ASN A 127 -24.86 -4.61 -5.68
CA ASN A 127 -24.69 -3.15 -5.61
C ASN A 127 -25.76 -2.43 -4.77
N THR A 128 -26.37 -3.10 -3.80
CA THR A 128 -27.37 -2.48 -2.90
C THR A 128 -26.77 -1.90 -1.61
N GLY A 129 -25.58 -2.37 -1.20
CA GLY A 129 -24.80 -1.80 -0.09
C GLY A 129 -23.91 -0.62 -0.49
N ALA A 130 -23.15 -0.09 0.47
CA ALA A 130 -22.32 1.12 0.36
C ALA A 130 -23.09 2.39 -0.03
N TRP A 131 -22.39 3.52 -0.06
CA TRP A 131 -22.98 4.82 -0.38
C TRP A 131 -22.07 5.62 -1.30
N LEU A 132 -22.61 6.11 -2.42
CA LEU A 132 -22.04 7.03 -3.42
C LEU A 132 -20.51 6.98 -3.63
N ALA A 133 -19.84 8.11 -3.94
CA ALA A 133 -18.45 8.15 -4.39
C ALA A 133 -17.47 8.63 -3.29
N ASN A 134 -16.32 7.96 -3.18
CA ASN A 134 -15.26 8.36 -2.26
C ASN A 134 -14.37 9.53 -2.72
N HIS A 135 -14.21 9.77 -4.03
CA HIS A 135 -13.32 10.83 -4.54
C HIS A 135 -13.98 12.20 -4.64
N THR A 136 -15.27 12.25 -4.96
CA THR A 136 -15.98 13.51 -5.20
C THR A 136 -17.34 13.53 -4.51
N PRO A 137 -17.79 14.68 -3.99
CA PRO A 137 -19.11 14.82 -3.40
C PRO A 137 -20.25 14.55 -4.41
N PRO A 138 -21.49 14.35 -3.93
CA PRO A 138 -22.69 14.29 -4.77
C PRO A 138 -22.87 15.57 -5.59
N GLN A 139 -23.29 15.44 -6.85
CA GLN A 139 -23.41 16.57 -7.79
C GLN A 139 -24.73 16.60 -8.58
N SER A 140 -25.39 15.45 -8.75
CA SER A 140 -26.62 15.34 -9.54
C SER A 140 -27.71 14.57 -8.81
N ALA A 141 -28.95 15.02 -8.98
CA ALA A 141 -30.15 14.32 -8.55
C ALA A 141 -31.15 14.29 -9.72
N LEU A 142 -31.81 13.14 -9.92
CA LEU A 142 -32.82 12.99 -10.95
C LEU A 142 -33.95 12.06 -10.47
N PHE A 143 -35.17 12.56 -10.43
CA PHE A 143 -36.35 11.76 -10.13
C PHE A 143 -36.79 10.92 -11.35
N ILE A 144 -37.03 9.63 -11.12
CA ILE A 144 -37.54 8.67 -12.11
C ILE A 144 -38.84 8.04 -11.59
N PRO A 145 -39.96 8.16 -12.32
CA PRO A 145 -41.23 7.57 -11.93
C PRO A 145 -41.20 6.04 -12.07
N ALA A 146 -42.10 5.37 -11.35
CA ALA A 146 -42.24 3.91 -11.32
C ALA A 146 -42.20 3.25 -12.72
N ALA A 147 -42.91 3.84 -13.69
CA ALA A 147 -43.01 3.32 -15.05
C ALA A 147 -41.66 3.21 -15.79
N LYS A 148 -40.69 4.08 -15.46
CA LYS A 148 -39.35 4.11 -16.08
C LYS A 148 -38.25 3.59 -15.15
N SER A 149 -38.59 3.21 -13.93
CA SER A 149 -37.64 2.78 -12.91
C SER A 149 -37.21 1.31 -13.06
N PRO A 150 -35.94 0.96 -12.79
CA PRO A 150 -35.50 -0.44 -12.73
C PRO A 150 -36.21 -1.25 -11.65
N THR A 151 -36.67 -0.60 -10.57
CA THR A 151 -37.33 -1.28 -9.44
C THR A 151 -38.84 -1.40 -9.61
N LYS A 152 -39.41 -0.82 -10.68
CA LYS A 152 -40.85 -0.62 -10.88
C LYS A 152 -41.53 0.24 -9.80
N GLU A 153 -40.74 0.90 -8.96
CA GLU A 153 -41.16 1.86 -7.94
C GLU A 153 -40.48 3.20 -8.21
N PRO A 154 -41.03 4.34 -7.77
CA PRO A 154 -40.38 5.64 -7.96
C PRO A 154 -39.02 5.68 -7.24
N VAL A 155 -38.01 6.21 -7.92
CA VAL A 155 -36.63 6.31 -7.40
C VAL A 155 -36.03 7.68 -7.69
N VAL A 156 -34.99 8.03 -6.94
CA VAL A 156 -34.11 9.14 -7.24
C VAL A 156 -32.72 8.59 -7.58
N TYR A 157 -32.20 8.97 -8.75
CA TYR A 157 -30.81 8.73 -9.10
C TYR A 157 -29.96 9.84 -8.52
N LEU A 158 -28.84 9.46 -7.92
CA LEU A 158 -27.85 10.36 -7.33
C LEU A 158 -26.49 10.06 -7.95
N GLY A 159 -25.79 11.08 -8.43
CA GLY A 159 -24.51 10.92 -9.10
C GLY A 159 -23.42 11.83 -8.55
N ALA A 160 -22.18 11.38 -8.71
CA ALA A 160 -20.94 12.10 -8.43
C ALA A 160 -20.04 12.08 -9.67
N TYR A 161 -18.93 12.82 -9.65
CA TYR A 161 -18.08 12.97 -10.84
C TYR A 161 -17.12 11.81 -11.04
N ILE A 162 -16.35 11.49 -10.00
CA ILE A 162 -15.25 10.52 -10.02
C ILE A 162 -15.35 9.61 -8.81
N THR A 163 -15.04 8.33 -9.03
CA THR A 163 -14.89 7.34 -7.96
C THR A 163 -13.90 6.24 -8.34
N GLU A 164 -13.23 5.68 -7.34
CA GLU A 164 -12.53 4.40 -7.42
C GLU A 164 -13.25 3.31 -6.60
N GLY A 165 -14.34 3.68 -5.94
CA GLY A 165 -15.21 2.85 -5.12
C GLY A 165 -16.04 3.72 -4.17
N PRO A 166 -17.21 3.32 -3.69
CA PRO A 166 -18.05 2.25 -4.22
C PRO A 166 -18.70 2.69 -5.55
N ASP A 167 -19.81 3.41 -5.54
CA ASP A 167 -20.62 3.69 -6.74
C ASP A 167 -20.71 5.18 -7.09
N GLY A 168 -20.29 5.56 -8.29
CA GLY A 168 -20.38 6.94 -8.77
C GLY A 168 -21.79 7.35 -9.20
N LEU A 169 -22.69 6.38 -9.41
CA LEU A 169 -24.12 6.57 -9.65
C LEU A 169 -24.90 5.56 -8.82
N ILE A 170 -25.88 6.02 -8.04
CA ILE A 170 -26.79 5.15 -7.30
C ILE A 170 -28.24 5.51 -7.59
N TRP A 171 -29.16 4.59 -7.34
CA TRP A 171 -30.59 4.90 -7.26
C TRP A 171 -31.15 4.45 -5.91
N VAL A 172 -31.92 5.34 -5.31
CA VAL A 172 -32.54 5.17 -3.99
C VAL A 172 -34.06 5.23 -4.13
N ASP A 173 -34.78 4.58 -3.24
CA ASP A 173 -36.21 4.86 -3.09
C ASP A 173 -36.43 6.25 -2.49
N LEU A 174 -37.70 6.67 -2.42
CA LEU A 174 -38.07 8.01 -1.92
C LEU A 174 -37.87 8.18 -0.39
N ASP A 175 -37.39 7.16 0.31
CA ASP A 175 -36.98 7.25 1.72
C ASP A 175 -35.44 7.21 1.86
N GLY A 176 -34.72 7.10 0.73
CA GLY A 176 -33.27 7.15 0.63
C GLY A 176 -32.55 5.81 0.78
N LYS A 177 -33.28 4.68 0.79
CA LYS A 177 -32.64 3.37 0.79
C LYS A 177 -32.14 3.04 -0.61
N LYS A 178 -30.83 2.78 -0.71
CA LYS A 178 -30.17 2.36 -1.95
C LYS A 178 -30.77 1.06 -2.48
N ARG A 179 -31.11 1.06 -3.78
CA ARG A 179 -31.69 -0.08 -4.51
C ARG A 179 -30.79 -0.59 -5.62
N GLY A 180 -29.66 0.07 -5.85
CA GLY A 180 -28.60 -0.37 -6.75
C GLY A 180 -27.64 0.78 -7.09
N GLY A 181 -26.59 0.47 -7.83
CA GLY A 181 -25.59 1.44 -8.25
C GLY A 181 -24.71 0.96 -9.40
N LYS A 182 -23.90 1.90 -9.90
CA LYS A 182 -22.85 1.70 -10.89
C LYS A 182 -21.61 2.48 -10.45
N LYS A 183 -20.46 1.80 -10.47
CA LYS A 183 -19.15 2.39 -10.19
C LYS A 183 -18.81 3.51 -11.19
N TRP A 184 -18.83 3.19 -12.48
CA TRP A 184 -18.45 4.12 -13.54
C TRP A 184 -19.52 4.20 -14.63
N VAL A 185 -19.56 5.34 -15.33
CA VAL A 185 -20.43 5.56 -16.49
C VAL A 185 -19.64 6.34 -17.54
N GLY A 186 -19.66 5.86 -18.79
CA GLY A 186 -18.97 6.54 -19.88
C GLY A 186 -17.44 6.37 -19.90
N GLY A 187 -16.87 5.46 -19.10
CA GLY A 187 -15.44 5.12 -19.12
C GLY A 187 -14.85 4.95 -17.72
N THR A 188 -13.59 4.57 -17.63
CA THR A 188 -12.90 4.37 -16.34
C THR A 188 -12.75 5.70 -15.58
N TRP A 189 -12.89 5.68 -14.25
CA TRP A 189 -12.80 6.83 -13.33
C TRP A 189 -13.91 7.87 -13.43
N THR A 190 -14.63 7.96 -14.55
CA THR A 190 -15.73 8.90 -14.72
C THR A 190 -17.08 8.28 -14.34
N ALA A 191 -17.95 9.08 -13.72
CA ALA A 191 -19.27 8.64 -13.26
C ALA A 191 -20.39 9.55 -13.81
N ALA A 192 -21.26 10.08 -12.94
CA ALA A 192 -22.52 10.71 -13.32
C ALA A 192 -22.73 12.12 -12.72
N PRO A 193 -21.87 13.10 -13.05
CA PRO A 193 -21.99 14.46 -12.54
C PRO A 193 -23.21 15.21 -13.09
N TYR A 194 -23.79 14.76 -14.21
CA TYR A 194 -24.98 15.33 -14.83
C TYR A 194 -25.93 14.25 -15.32
N LEU A 195 -27.22 14.41 -15.02
CA LEU A 195 -28.27 13.44 -15.28
C LEU A 195 -29.46 14.12 -15.97
N ALA A 196 -30.05 13.47 -16.96
CA ALA A 196 -31.29 13.92 -17.59
C ALA A 196 -32.20 12.75 -17.94
N ARG A 197 -33.51 12.94 -17.78
CA ARG A 197 -34.55 12.04 -18.29
C ARG A 197 -35.22 12.70 -19.49
N ASP A 198 -35.53 11.91 -20.51
CA ASP A 198 -36.36 12.36 -21.62
C ASP A 198 -37.83 11.96 -21.36
N ASP A 199 -38.67 12.97 -21.16
CA ASP A 199 -40.12 12.83 -20.98
C ASP A 199 -40.92 13.29 -22.20
N GLY A 200 -40.24 13.56 -23.31
CA GLY A 200 -40.91 13.90 -24.55
C GLY A 200 -41.74 12.72 -25.09
N PRO A 201 -42.84 13.00 -25.81
CA PRO A 201 -43.66 11.96 -26.44
C PRO A 201 -42.87 11.08 -27.42
N ASP A 202 -41.79 11.58 -28.00
CA ASP A 202 -40.93 10.89 -28.95
C ASP A 202 -39.58 10.46 -28.32
N ALA A 203 -39.51 10.30 -26.99
CA ALA A 203 -38.32 9.81 -26.31
C ALA A 203 -37.90 8.42 -26.84
N ASP A 204 -36.59 8.11 -26.80
CA ASP A 204 -36.12 6.74 -27.08
C ASP A 204 -36.66 5.79 -26.00
N PRO A 205 -37.55 4.84 -26.31
CA PRO A 205 -38.17 3.98 -25.31
C PRO A 205 -37.17 3.04 -24.62
N LYS A 206 -35.95 2.89 -25.16
CA LYS A 206 -34.90 2.06 -24.58
C LYS A 206 -34.02 2.83 -23.60
N ALA A 207 -33.99 4.16 -23.65
CA ALA A 207 -33.19 4.99 -22.77
C ALA A 207 -33.97 5.31 -21.49
N ARG A 208 -33.44 4.90 -20.33
CA ARG A 208 -34.00 5.27 -19.01
C ARG A 208 -33.64 6.71 -18.67
N LEU A 209 -32.36 7.04 -18.86
CA LEU A 209 -31.78 8.35 -18.60
C LEU A 209 -30.49 8.53 -19.39
N TYR A 210 -30.03 9.78 -19.47
CA TYR A 210 -28.76 10.18 -20.05
C TYR A 210 -27.83 10.69 -18.96
N VAL A 211 -26.55 10.33 -19.10
CA VAL A 211 -25.45 10.79 -18.26
C VAL A 211 -24.49 11.54 -19.14
N ALA A 212 -24.03 12.71 -18.68
CA ALA A 212 -22.97 13.45 -19.33
C ALA A 212 -21.84 13.73 -18.35
N SER A 213 -20.62 13.68 -18.87
CA SER A 213 -19.39 13.91 -18.13
C SER A 213 -18.29 14.36 -19.08
N VAL A 214 -17.30 15.08 -18.57
CA VAL A 214 -16.08 15.37 -19.31
C VAL A 214 -14.93 14.61 -18.65
N GLY A 215 -14.11 13.91 -19.43
CA GLY A 215 -12.94 13.17 -18.94
C GLY A 215 -11.70 13.43 -19.79
N THR A 216 -10.53 12.96 -19.35
CA THR A 216 -9.28 13.01 -20.14
C THR A 216 -9.12 11.77 -21.03
N VAL A 217 -8.69 11.96 -22.27
CA VAL A 217 -8.58 10.90 -23.30
C VAL A 217 -7.51 9.85 -22.97
N ASP A 218 -6.43 10.23 -22.28
CA ASP A 218 -5.35 9.31 -21.92
C ASP A 218 -4.63 9.77 -20.64
N TYR A 219 -4.61 8.93 -19.60
CA TYR A 219 -3.83 9.18 -18.39
C TYR A 219 -2.32 8.93 -18.60
N THR A 220 -1.93 8.31 -19.72
CA THR A 220 -0.56 7.87 -20.00
C THR A 220 0.26 8.88 -20.82
N ASP A 221 -0.37 9.68 -21.70
CA ASP A 221 0.31 10.76 -22.41
C ASP A 221 0.24 12.09 -21.64
N LYS A 222 1.21 12.27 -20.73
CA LYS A 222 1.34 13.46 -19.87
C LYS A 222 1.63 14.76 -20.62
N LYS A 223 1.86 14.75 -21.94
CA LYS A 223 2.32 15.94 -22.68
C LYS A 223 1.19 16.81 -23.23
N THR A 224 0.01 16.25 -23.48
CA THR A 224 -1.13 17.03 -24.01
C THR A 224 -2.48 16.33 -23.73
N PRO A 225 -3.01 16.40 -22.50
CA PRO A 225 -4.35 15.88 -22.24
C PRO A 225 -5.38 16.69 -23.05
N THR A 226 -6.18 16.00 -23.85
CA THR A 226 -7.40 16.55 -24.46
C THR A 226 -8.60 16.17 -23.60
N ALA A 227 -9.49 17.12 -23.35
CA ALA A 227 -10.79 16.83 -22.73
C ALA A 227 -11.72 16.16 -23.73
N GLU A 228 -12.62 15.32 -23.22
CA GLU A 228 -13.60 14.61 -24.02
C GLU A 228 -14.97 14.70 -23.37
N LEU A 229 -15.92 15.30 -24.06
CA LEU A 229 -17.33 15.24 -23.68
C LEU A 229 -17.88 13.86 -24.00
N ARG A 230 -18.39 13.18 -22.98
CA ARG A 230 -19.03 11.88 -23.09
C ARG A 230 -20.48 11.99 -22.69
N VAL A 231 -21.38 11.55 -23.57
CA VAL A 231 -22.81 11.40 -23.29
C VAL A 231 -23.16 9.94 -23.46
N THR A 232 -23.78 9.35 -22.43
CA THR A 232 -24.13 7.93 -22.38
C THR A 232 -25.60 7.77 -22.02
N ALA A 233 -26.33 6.95 -22.76
CA ALA A 233 -27.69 6.55 -22.40
C ALA A 233 -27.64 5.26 -21.58
N LEU A 234 -28.26 5.27 -20.40
CA LEU A 234 -28.46 4.05 -19.62
C LEU A 234 -29.73 3.35 -20.06
N THR A 235 -29.64 2.06 -20.35
CA THR A 235 -30.75 1.24 -20.85
C THR A 235 -31.08 0.10 -19.89
N ASP A 236 -32.05 -0.75 -20.23
CA ASP A 236 -32.28 -2.03 -19.55
C ASP A 236 -31.13 -3.03 -19.76
N GLY A 237 -30.36 -2.85 -20.83
CA GLY A 237 -29.22 -3.68 -21.21
C GLY A 237 -27.88 -2.99 -20.95
N GLN A 238 -27.00 -3.00 -21.96
CA GLN A 238 -25.71 -2.32 -21.87
C GLN A 238 -25.85 -0.81 -22.00
N ASP A 239 -24.90 -0.09 -21.40
CA ASP A 239 -24.81 1.35 -21.53
C ASP A 239 -24.48 1.71 -22.98
N LYS A 240 -25.22 2.67 -23.54
CA LYS A 240 -25.16 3.03 -24.95
C LYS A 240 -24.42 4.37 -25.07
N PRO A 241 -23.18 4.41 -25.60
CA PRO A 241 -22.52 5.67 -25.90
C PRO A 241 -23.33 6.46 -26.94
N VAL A 242 -23.69 7.70 -26.60
CA VAL A 242 -24.43 8.61 -27.47
C VAL A 242 -23.47 9.56 -28.17
N LEU A 243 -22.54 10.17 -27.44
CA LEU A 243 -21.55 11.07 -28.01
C LEU A 243 -20.22 10.88 -27.28
N VAL A 244 -19.14 10.86 -28.06
CA VAL A 244 -17.77 10.99 -27.59
C VAL A 244 -17.12 12.06 -28.44
N GLN A 245 -16.85 13.23 -27.86
CA GLN A 245 -16.38 14.41 -28.58
C GLN A 245 -15.16 14.98 -27.89
N ALA A 246 -14.00 14.90 -28.56
CA ALA A 246 -12.82 15.63 -28.16
C ALA A 246 -13.11 17.14 -28.16
N LEU A 247 -12.68 17.81 -27.09
CA LEU A 247 -12.86 19.22 -26.86
C LEU A 247 -11.52 19.93 -27.09
N GLU A 248 -11.54 20.96 -27.94
CA GLU A 248 -10.37 21.81 -28.15
C GLU A 248 -9.95 22.48 -26.84
N LYS A 249 -8.63 22.57 -26.61
CA LYS A 249 -8.07 23.20 -25.40
C LYS A 249 -8.50 24.67 -25.37
N ILE A 250 -9.22 25.03 -24.31
CA ILE A 250 -9.49 26.44 -24.01
C ILE A 250 -8.22 27.02 -23.40
N SER A 251 -7.76 28.16 -23.88
CA SER A 251 -6.60 28.88 -23.32
C SER A 251 -6.99 29.52 -21.98
N THR A 252 -7.10 28.72 -20.92
CA THR A 252 -7.27 29.21 -19.55
C THR A 252 -5.96 29.07 -18.77
N PRO A 253 -5.67 29.97 -17.82
CA PRO A 253 -4.56 29.79 -16.89
C PRO A 253 -4.69 28.44 -16.17
N GLU A 254 -3.59 27.70 -16.07
CA GLU A 254 -3.50 26.40 -15.42
C GLU A 254 -3.95 26.52 -13.95
N THR A 255 -5.23 26.28 -13.68
CA THR A 255 -5.73 26.00 -12.32
C THR A 255 -5.82 24.49 -12.20
N THR A 256 -4.74 23.88 -11.73
CA THR A 256 -4.76 22.50 -11.27
C THR A 256 -5.72 22.41 -10.09
N SER A 257 -6.60 21.40 -10.07
CA SER A 257 -7.31 21.05 -8.84
C SER A 257 -6.28 20.67 -7.77
N GLN A 258 -6.44 21.18 -6.55
CA GLN A 258 -5.62 20.79 -5.42
C GLN A 258 -5.75 19.27 -5.22
N GLY A 259 -4.65 18.54 -5.42
CA GLY A 259 -4.50 17.15 -4.96
C GLY A 259 -4.71 16.03 -5.98
N THR A 260 -5.39 16.20 -7.11
CA THR A 260 -5.66 15.06 -8.04
C THR A 260 -4.81 15.05 -9.30
N GLY A 261 -4.11 16.14 -9.62
CA GLY A 261 -3.35 16.25 -10.87
C GLY A 261 -4.21 16.25 -12.14
N LEU A 262 -5.54 16.36 -12.02
CA LEU A 262 -6.46 16.45 -13.15
C LEU A 262 -6.57 17.90 -13.62
N VAL A 263 -6.47 18.10 -14.94
CA VAL A 263 -6.78 19.37 -15.59
C VAL A 263 -8.27 19.70 -15.34
N ASN A 264 -8.56 20.93 -14.95
CA ASN A 264 -9.88 21.37 -14.47
C ASN A 264 -10.93 21.46 -15.60
N TYR A 265 -11.43 20.31 -16.03
CA TYR A 265 -12.54 20.17 -16.98
C TYR A 265 -13.90 19.96 -16.29
N GLU A 266 -13.96 19.98 -14.95
CA GLU A 266 -15.17 19.63 -14.19
C GLU A 266 -16.35 20.58 -14.45
N GLU A 267 -16.06 21.86 -14.74
CA GLU A 267 -17.04 22.91 -15.03
C GLU A 267 -17.15 23.23 -16.52
N GLU A 268 -16.60 22.39 -17.39
CA GLU A 268 -16.75 22.53 -18.84
C GLU A 268 -18.22 22.33 -19.26
N ILE A 269 -18.84 21.28 -18.72
CA ILE A 269 -20.29 21.06 -18.75
C ILE A 269 -20.87 21.47 -17.40
N CYS A 270 -22.03 22.12 -17.37
CA CYS A 270 -22.70 22.56 -16.13
C CYS A 270 -24.18 22.14 -16.04
N GLY A 271 -24.69 21.38 -17.00
CA GLY A 271 -26.10 21.01 -17.08
C GLY A 271 -26.41 20.09 -18.24
N LEU A 272 -27.46 19.28 -18.06
CA LEU A 272 -27.94 18.30 -19.02
C LEU A 272 -29.47 18.26 -18.99
N ALA A 273 -30.11 18.25 -20.16
CA ALA A 273 -31.56 18.07 -20.29
C ALA A 273 -31.88 17.25 -21.55
N ALA A 274 -32.98 16.52 -21.58
CA ALA A 274 -33.37 15.73 -22.75
C ALA A 274 -34.86 15.87 -23.07
N TYR A 275 -35.20 15.94 -24.36
CA TYR A 275 -36.58 15.98 -24.84
C TYR A 275 -36.67 15.44 -26.29
N ASN A 276 -37.56 14.48 -26.55
CA ASN A 276 -37.86 13.92 -27.88
C ASN A 276 -36.66 13.30 -28.63
N GLY A 277 -35.71 12.73 -27.89
CA GLY A 277 -34.48 12.14 -28.41
C GLY A 277 -33.37 13.15 -28.65
N ILE A 278 -33.52 14.40 -28.20
CA ILE A 278 -32.49 15.43 -28.24
C ILE A 278 -31.94 15.66 -26.84
N VAL A 279 -30.63 15.49 -26.67
CA VAL A 279 -29.91 15.81 -25.44
C VAL A 279 -29.26 17.18 -25.58
N ALA A 280 -29.56 18.10 -24.67
CA ALA A 280 -28.91 19.40 -24.56
C ALA A 280 -27.85 19.36 -23.46
N CYS A 281 -26.64 19.83 -23.75
CA CYS A 281 -25.56 20.04 -22.79
C CYS A 281 -25.23 21.54 -22.71
N SER A 282 -25.09 22.10 -21.50
CA SER A 282 -24.57 23.45 -21.33
C SER A 282 -23.06 23.45 -21.17
N MET A 283 -22.39 24.11 -22.12
CA MET A 283 -20.93 24.21 -22.18
C MET A 283 -20.51 25.58 -21.62
N ASN A 284 -20.29 25.64 -20.30
CA ASN A 284 -20.14 26.90 -19.56
C ASN A 284 -18.93 27.70 -20.02
N GLN A 285 -17.74 27.08 -20.07
CA GLN A 285 -16.50 27.76 -20.49
C GLN A 285 -16.51 28.15 -21.99
N ARG A 286 -17.44 27.59 -22.77
CA ARG A 286 -17.60 27.89 -24.20
C ARG A 286 -18.71 28.88 -24.52
N ASN A 287 -19.50 29.30 -23.53
CA ASN A 287 -20.70 30.13 -23.73
C ASN A 287 -21.65 29.54 -24.81
N GLN A 288 -21.87 28.22 -24.75
CA GLN A 288 -22.66 27.51 -25.76
C GLN A 288 -23.57 26.43 -25.15
N LEU A 289 -24.69 26.16 -25.81
CA LEU A 289 -25.49 24.95 -25.65
C LEU A 289 -25.24 24.02 -26.82
N TYR A 290 -24.96 22.75 -26.56
CA TYR A 290 -24.84 21.71 -27.58
C TYR A 290 -26.11 20.87 -27.59
N PHE A 291 -26.73 20.69 -28.77
CA PHE A 291 -27.88 19.82 -28.97
C PHE A 291 -27.46 18.59 -29.74
N ILE A 292 -27.71 17.40 -29.18
CA ILE A 292 -27.16 16.12 -29.63
C ILE A 292 -28.32 15.19 -29.98
N ASN A 293 -28.27 14.55 -31.16
CA ASN A 293 -29.20 13.50 -31.53
C ASN A 293 -28.89 12.21 -30.77
N ALA A 294 -29.76 11.82 -29.83
CA ALA A 294 -29.60 10.61 -29.03
C ALA A 294 -30.24 9.36 -29.65
N LYS A 295 -31.09 9.51 -30.68
CA LYS A 295 -31.74 8.40 -31.39
C LYS A 295 -30.76 7.64 -32.29
N ASP A 296 -29.82 8.36 -32.88
CA ASP A 296 -28.81 7.82 -33.82
C ASP A 296 -27.62 7.11 -33.14
N GLY A 297 -27.42 7.28 -31.83
CA GLY A 297 -26.27 6.69 -31.12
C GLY A 297 -26.33 5.16 -31.04
N GLY A 298 -25.21 4.49 -30.74
CA GLY A 298 -25.10 3.04 -30.52
C GLY A 298 -23.81 2.41 -31.06
N ASP A 299 -23.67 1.08 -30.93
CA ASP A 299 -22.43 0.32 -31.25
C ASP A 299 -21.88 0.48 -32.69
N ARG A 300 -22.67 1.05 -33.61
CA ARG A 300 -22.34 1.18 -35.03
C ARG A 300 -22.25 2.63 -35.53
N LYS A 301 -22.74 3.62 -34.78
CA LYS A 301 -22.73 5.05 -35.13
C LYS A 301 -22.90 5.89 -33.87
N MET A 302 -22.03 6.88 -33.66
CA MET A 302 -22.25 7.89 -32.61
C MET A 302 -23.35 8.87 -33.04
N GLY A 303 -24.06 9.43 -32.06
CA GLY A 303 -24.94 10.58 -32.28
C GLY A 303 -24.15 11.80 -32.73
N GLU A 304 -24.82 12.71 -33.43
CA GLU A 304 -24.22 13.94 -33.96
C GLU A 304 -24.69 15.17 -33.18
N ILE A 305 -23.82 16.20 -33.13
CA ILE A 305 -24.19 17.53 -32.63
C ILE A 305 -25.00 18.22 -33.73
N LEU A 306 -26.30 18.39 -33.49
CA LEU A 306 -27.25 19.02 -34.41
C LEU A 306 -27.10 20.55 -34.44
N ALA A 307 -26.86 21.16 -33.28
CA ALA A 307 -26.75 22.61 -33.16
C ALA A 307 -25.83 23.01 -32.00
N LYS A 308 -25.17 24.17 -32.17
CA LYS A 308 -24.46 24.90 -31.12
C LYS A 308 -25.06 26.29 -31.02
N ILE A 309 -25.68 26.62 -29.89
CA ILE A 309 -26.37 27.89 -29.69
C ILE A 309 -25.62 28.72 -28.66
N ALA A 310 -25.31 29.98 -28.99
CA ALA A 310 -24.61 30.89 -28.09
C ALA A 310 -25.52 31.30 -26.93
N VAL A 311 -25.01 31.12 -25.70
CA VAL A 311 -25.64 31.56 -24.45
C VAL A 311 -24.52 31.92 -23.49
N ASP A 312 -24.59 33.05 -22.80
CA ASP A 312 -23.52 33.47 -21.89
C ASP A 312 -23.53 32.62 -20.61
N SER A 313 -22.36 32.10 -20.23
CA SER A 313 -22.11 31.26 -19.04
C SER A 313 -23.29 30.32 -18.71
N PRO A 314 -23.63 29.39 -19.61
CA PRO A 314 -24.78 28.52 -19.44
C PRO A 314 -24.48 27.48 -18.37
N ARG A 315 -25.39 27.31 -17.40
CA ARG A 315 -25.27 26.35 -16.29
C ARG A 315 -26.39 25.32 -16.31
N GLY A 316 -27.13 25.14 -15.22
CA GLY A 316 -28.26 24.21 -15.19
C GLY A 316 -29.29 24.52 -16.27
N ILE A 317 -29.80 23.46 -16.87
CA ILE A 317 -30.82 23.49 -17.92
C ILE A 317 -31.93 22.48 -17.60
N ALA A 318 -33.17 22.80 -17.97
CA ALA A 318 -34.31 21.90 -17.80
C ALA A 318 -35.36 22.15 -18.88
N TYR A 319 -35.91 21.07 -19.44
CA TYR A 319 -37.10 21.16 -20.29
C TYR A 319 -38.37 21.22 -19.45
N ASP A 320 -39.36 21.98 -19.90
CA ASP A 320 -40.72 21.83 -19.42
C ASP A 320 -41.48 20.73 -20.17
N GLY A 321 -42.70 20.40 -19.70
CA GLY A 321 -43.53 19.36 -20.33
C GLY A 321 -44.00 19.67 -21.76
N LYS A 322 -43.65 20.84 -22.34
CA LYS A 322 -43.96 21.22 -23.72
C LYS A 322 -42.71 21.21 -24.61
N GLY A 323 -41.55 20.84 -24.09
CA GLY A 323 -40.29 20.82 -24.83
C GLY A 323 -39.59 22.18 -24.92
N ARG A 324 -39.96 23.14 -24.08
CA ARG A 324 -39.34 24.48 -24.02
C ARG A 324 -38.23 24.44 -22.98
N LEU A 325 -37.10 25.12 -23.24
CA LEU A 325 -35.89 24.98 -22.43
C LEU A 325 -35.70 26.18 -21.51
N LEU A 326 -35.54 25.93 -20.21
CA LEU A 326 -35.03 26.89 -19.25
C LEU A 326 -33.53 26.73 -19.12
N VAL A 327 -32.81 27.87 -19.08
CA VAL A 327 -31.35 27.90 -19.05
C VAL A 327 -30.89 28.93 -18.04
N ILE A 328 -30.08 28.52 -17.06
CA ILE A 328 -29.33 29.47 -16.25
C ILE A 328 -28.24 30.09 -17.12
N SER A 329 -28.21 31.41 -17.23
CA SER A 329 -27.20 32.18 -17.96
C SER A 329 -26.65 33.26 -17.03
N GLY A 330 -25.41 33.09 -16.57
CA GLY A 330 -24.83 33.91 -15.50
C GLY A 330 -25.69 33.90 -14.24
N LYS A 331 -26.33 35.03 -13.92
CA LYS A 331 -27.21 35.21 -12.74
C LYS A 331 -28.71 35.24 -13.09
N GLN A 332 -29.06 34.85 -14.31
CA GLN A 332 -30.43 34.92 -14.84
C GLN A 332 -30.93 33.53 -15.22
N VAL A 333 -32.26 33.39 -15.30
CA VAL A 333 -32.91 32.25 -15.94
C VAL A 333 -33.56 32.72 -17.24
N LEU A 334 -33.09 32.15 -18.34
CA LEU A 334 -33.57 32.33 -19.68
C LEU A 334 -34.60 31.25 -20.03
N PHE A 335 -35.47 31.57 -20.97
CA PHE A 335 -36.49 30.68 -21.48
C PHE A 335 -36.47 30.71 -23.02
N MET A 336 -36.32 29.53 -23.61
CA MET A 336 -36.21 29.30 -25.05
C MET A 336 -37.42 28.51 -25.54
N GLU A 337 -38.31 29.17 -26.28
CA GLU A 337 -39.48 28.53 -26.89
C GLU A 337 -39.09 27.53 -27.98
N GLN A 338 -38.05 27.86 -28.78
CA GLN A 338 -37.49 27.02 -29.83
C GLN A 338 -35.98 26.83 -29.62
N PRO A 339 -35.54 25.85 -28.80
CA PRO A 339 -34.18 25.77 -28.28
C PRO A 339 -33.06 25.62 -29.33
N MET A 340 -33.35 25.02 -30.48
CA MET A 340 -32.39 24.86 -31.58
C MET A 340 -32.44 25.98 -32.62
N SER A 341 -33.34 26.96 -32.46
CA SER A 341 -33.36 28.15 -33.31
C SER A 341 -32.39 29.20 -32.79
N GLN A 342 -31.90 30.10 -33.65
CA GLN A 342 -31.13 31.27 -33.20
C GLN A 342 -32.02 32.41 -32.65
N GLN A 343 -33.26 32.12 -32.25
CA GLN A 343 -34.13 33.12 -31.66
C GLN A 343 -33.59 33.58 -30.30
N LYS A 344 -33.65 34.89 -30.04
CA LYS A 344 -33.21 35.47 -28.78
C LYS A 344 -34.06 34.92 -27.61
N PRO A 345 -33.45 34.35 -26.55
CA PRO A 345 -34.18 33.86 -25.38
C PRO A 345 -34.85 34.99 -24.59
N LYS A 346 -35.94 34.66 -23.89
CA LYS A 346 -36.63 35.57 -22.95
C LYS A 346 -36.06 35.40 -21.55
N VAL A 347 -35.73 36.50 -20.87
CA VAL A 347 -35.38 36.47 -19.44
C VAL A 347 -36.67 36.28 -18.62
N ILE A 348 -36.70 35.26 -17.76
CA ILE A 348 -37.82 34.98 -16.84
C ILE A 348 -37.44 35.37 -15.41
N VAL A 349 -36.22 35.05 -14.97
CA VAL A 349 -35.68 35.50 -13.68
C VAL A 349 -34.54 36.46 -13.94
N SER A 350 -34.68 37.72 -13.51
CA SER A 350 -33.70 38.78 -13.75
C SER A 350 -32.89 39.19 -12.52
N SER A 351 -33.31 38.80 -11.31
CA SER A 351 -32.67 39.16 -10.03
C SER A 351 -32.98 38.15 -8.93
N GLY A 352 -32.26 38.23 -7.81
CA GLY A 352 -32.42 37.34 -6.66
C GLY A 352 -31.57 36.07 -6.68
N LEU A 353 -30.68 35.94 -7.68
CA LEU A 353 -29.70 34.89 -7.81
C LEU A 353 -28.27 35.46 -7.73
N GLU A 354 -27.38 34.78 -7.00
CA GLU A 354 -26.00 35.20 -6.81
C GLU A 354 -25.00 34.30 -7.56
N ASP A 355 -25.07 32.99 -7.32
CA ASP A 355 -24.31 31.96 -8.04
C ASP A 355 -25.20 30.75 -8.36
N PRO A 356 -26.20 30.91 -9.26
CA PRO A 356 -27.15 29.83 -9.57
C PRO A 356 -26.48 28.69 -10.33
N PHE A 357 -26.78 27.43 -10.00
CA PHE A 357 -26.15 26.28 -10.64
C PHE A 357 -27.14 25.27 -11.20
N GLY A 358 -27.85 24.53 -10.36
CA GLY A 358 -28.85 23.53 -10.77
C GLY A 358 -30.23 24.15 -10.91
N ILE A 359 -31.04 23.60 -11.81
CA ILE A 359 -32.42 24.02 -12.05
C ILE A 359 -33.33 22.81 -12.18
N THR A 360 -34.53 22.88 -11.60
CA THR A 360 -35.59 21.89 -11.82
C THR A 360 -36.97 22.54 -11.73
N LEU A 361 -38.00 21.81 -12.15
CA LEU A 361 -39.40 22.25 -12.12
C LEU A 361 -40.22 21.28 -11.27
N ASP A 362 -41.21 21.79 -10.53
CA ASP A 362 -42.27 20.95 -9.96
C ASP A 362 -43.46 20.77 -10.93
N HIS A 363 -44.47 20.02 -10.49
CA HIS A 363 -45.70 19.75 -11.25
C HIS A 363 -46.56 21.00 -11.51
N GLU A 364 -46.34 22.09 -10.78
CA GLU A 364 -47.00 23.39 -10.98
C GLU A 364 -46.14 24.35 -11.83
N ALA A 365 -45.02 23.86 -12.37
CA ALA A 365 -44.01 24.60 -13.12
C ALA A 365 -43.33 25.73 -12.30
N ASN A 366 -43.33 25.63 -10.97
CA ASN A 366 -42.45 26.49 -10.17
C ASN A 366 -40.99 26.12 -10.44
N ILE A 367 -40.13 27.13 -10.51
CA ILE A 367 -38.71 27.03 -10.86
C ILE A 367 -37.89 26.97 -9.59
N TYR A 368 -37.18 25.88 -9.37
CA TYR A 368 -36.23 25.72 -8.27
C TYR A 368 -34.84 25.91 -8.81
N VAL A 369 -34.04 26.74 -8.15
CA VAL A 369 -32.65 27.03 -8.52
C VAL A 369 -31.77 26.87 -7.30
N SER A 370 -30.76 26.00 -7.36
CA SER A 370 -29.71 25.97 -6.33
C SER A 370 -28.78 27.15 -6.52
N ASP A 371 -28.55 27.91 -5.45
CA ASP A 371 -27.74 29.13 -5.44
C ASP A 371 -26.60 28.97 -4.43
N ARG A 372 -25.36 28.97 -4.94
CA ARG A 372 -24.12 28.76 -4.19
C ARG A 372 -23.47 30.07 -3.75
N GLY A 373 -24.18 31.20 -3.91
CA GLY A 373 -23.72 32.50 -3.46
C GLY A 373 -23.65 32.58 -1.93
N SER A 374 -23.61 33.78 -1.38
CA SER A 374 -23.40 34.02 0.05
C SER A 374 -24.43 33.32 0.96
N SER A 375 -25.62 33.03 0.43
CA SER A 375 -26.70 32.37 1.17
C SER A 375 -26.69 30.84 1.13
N HIS A 376 -26.10 30.18 0.13
CA HIS A 376 -26.15 28.72 -0.05
C HIS A 376 -27.55 28.10 0.17
N GLN A 377 -28.49 28.40 -0.73
CA GLN A 377 -29.90 28.00 -0.60
C GLN A 377 -30.48 27.56 -1.93
N VAL A 378 -31.63 26.88 -1.89
CA VAL A 378 -32.47 26.72 -3.08
C VAL A 378 -33.49 27.86 -3.14
N LYS A 379 -33.47 28.65 -4.21
CA LYS A 379 -34.43 29.74 -4.47
C LYS A 379 -35.58 29.20 -5.32
N VAL A 380 -36.81 29.51 -4.93
CA VAL A 380 -38.02 29.02 -5.62
C VAL A 380 -38.78 30.19 -6.22
N PHE A 381 -39.00 30.14 -7.53
CA PHE A 381 -39.74 31.15 -8.28
C PHE A 381 -41.03 30.54 -8.83
N ASN A 382 -42.07 31.35 -8.98
CA ASN A 382 -43.27 30.92 -9.70
C ASN A 382 -43.00 30.85 -11.23
N PRO A 383 -43.94 30.33 -12.05
CA PRO A 383 -43.75 30.25 -13.49
C PRO A 383 -43.55 31.61 -14.19
N GLN A 384 -43.87 32.72 -13.51
CA GLN A 384 -43.65 34.09 -14.00
C GLN A 384 -42.28 34.67 -13.58
N GLY A 385 -41.45 33.89 -12.88
CA GLY A 385 -40.11 34.30 -12.45
C GLY A 385 -40.06 35.16 -11.20
N LYS A 386 -41.15 35.25 -10.42
CA LYS A 386 -41.17 35.94 -9.13
C LYS A 386 -40.69 35.01 -8.03
N LEU A 387 -39.73 35.45 -7.21
CA LEU A 387 -39.26 34.71 -6.04
C LEU A 387 -40.42 34.53 -5.04
N VAL A 388 -40.67 33.28 -4.65
CA VAL A 388 -41.72 32.88 -3.71
C VAL A 388 -41.13 32.54 -2.35
N ARG A 389 -39.99 31.85 -2.30
CA ARG A 389 -39.33 31.43 -1.05
C ARG A 389 -37.86 31.01 -1.29
N ALA A 390 -37.13 30.85 -0.19
CA ALA A 390 -35.83 30.19 -0.16
C ALA A 390 -35.88 29.00 0.83
N ILE A 391 -35.19 27.91 0.50
CA ILE A 391 -35.13 26.68 1.29
C ILE A 391 -33.69 26.47 1.80
N GLY A 392 -33.55 26.09 3.07
CA GLY A 392 -32.27 26.00 3.79
C GLY A 392 -31.97 27.24 4.64
N ASN A 393 -31.16 27.09 5.67
CA ASN A 393 -30.67 28.24 6.47
C ASN A 393 -29.57 28.98 5.69
N PRO A 394 -29.55 30.33 5.70
CA PRO A 394 -28.58 31.09 4.93
C PRO A 394 -27.20 31.16 5.58
N GLY A 395 -26.15 31.22 4.77
CA GLY A 395 -24.80 31.57 5.19
C GLY A 395 -23.72 30.87 4.36
N ALA A 396 -22.47 31.27 4.53
CA ALA A 396 -21.33 30.54 3.97
C ALA A 396 -20.92 29.37 4.89
N PRO A 397 -20.47 28.22 4.34
CA PRO A 397 -19.85 27.15 5.12
C PRO A 397 -18.67 27.68 5.91
N LYS A 398 -18.59 27.34 7.20
CA LYS A 398 -17.52 27.78 8.11
C LYS A 398 -17.21 26.72 9.15
N ALA A 399 -16.06 26.85 9.81
CA ALA A 399 -15.71 26.00 10.94
C ALA A 399 -16.63 26.25 12.16
N GLY A 400 -16.79 25.23 13.01
CA GLY A 400 -17.58 25.26 14.23
C GLY A 400 -18.78 24.32 14.21
N PRO A 401 -19.81 24.57 15.06
CA PRO A 401 -20.97 23.71 15.19
C PRO A 401 -21.69 23.47 13.86
N TYR A 402 -22.08 22.21 13.61
CA TYR A 402 -22.73 21.81 12.37
C TYR A 402 -24.25 22.03 12.44
N ASP A 403 -24.81 22.75 11.46
CA ASP A 403 -26.25 22.90 11.28
C ASP A 403 -26.72 22.08 10.08
N GLN A 404 -27.46 21.00 10.35
CA GLN A 404 -28.00 20.12 9.31
C GLN A 404 -28.97 20.85 8.35
N ARG A 405 -29.55 21.99 8.76
CA ARG A 405 -30.46 22.80 7.93
C ARG A 405 -29.74 23.80 7.04
N HIS A 406 -28.44 24.01 7.24
CA HIS A 406 -27.60 24.81 6.36
C HIS A 406 -27.11 23.92 5.20
N MET A 407 -27.14 24.42 3.96
CA MET A 407 -26.63 23.69 2.78
C MET A 407 -25.21 24.14 2.46
N ASN A 408 -24.33 23.20 2.13
CA ASN A 408 -22.98 23.50 1.68
C ASN A 408 -22.88 23.30 0.17
N ASN A 409 -22.64 24.38 -0.56
CA ASN A 409 -22.45 24.35 -2.02
C ASN A 409 -23.55 23.55 -2.78
N PRO A 410 -24.85 23.91 -2.64
CA PRO A 410 -25.95 23.16 -3.25
C PRO A 410 -25.82 23.12 -4.77
N ARG A 411 -25.93 21.94 -5.38
CA ARG A 411 -25.66 21.73 -6.82
C ARG A 411 -26.86 21.11 -7.55
N GLY A 412 -26.88 19.81 -7.77
CA GLY A 412 -27.96 19.12 -8.47
C GLY A 412 -29.21 18.99 -7.60
N ILE A 413 -30.38 19.22 -8.19
CA ILE A 413 -31.67 19.23 -7.50
C ILE A 413 -32.74 18.49 -8.29
N ALA A 414 -33.66 17.82 -7.58
CA ALA A 414 -34.83 17.17 -8.19
C ALA A 414 -36.04 17.24 -7.25
N VAL A 415 -37.24 17.36 -7.81
CA VAL A 415 -38.50 17.24 -7.06
C VAL A 415 -39.14 15.89 -7.38
N ASP A 416 -39.48 15.13 -6.34
CA ASP A 416 -40.09 13.79 -6.48
C ASP A 416 -41.63 13.82 -6.41
N SER A 417 -42.24 12.64 -6.58
CA SER A 417 -43.70 12.46 -6.51
C SER A 417 -44.32 12.63 -5.12
N LYS A 418 -43.51 12.63 -4.04
CA LYS A 418 -43.96 12.92 -2.66
C LYS A 418 -43.92 14.43 -2.35
N LYS A 419 -43.64 15.28 -3.34
CA LYS A 419 -43.37 16.72 -3.17
C LYS A 419 -42.17 16.98 -2.25
N GLN A 420 -41.12 16.15 -2.40
CA GLN A 420 -39.85 16.35 -1.75
C GLN A 420 -38.81 16.89 -2.75
N LEU A 421 -38.05 17.89 -2.33
CA LEU A 421 -36.89 18.44 -3.00
C LEU A 421 -35.63 17.72 -2.48
N TRP A 422 -34.95 17.02 -3.38
CA TRP A 422 -33.65 16.41 -3.18
C TRP A 422 -32.57 17.38 -3.62
N VAL A 423 -31.56 17.60 -2.78
CA VAL A 423 -30.45 18.53 -3.01
C VAL A 423 -29.14 17.80 -2.78
N THR A 424 -28.34 17.67 -3.84
CA THR A 424 -26.94 17.27 -3.74
C THR A 424 -26.07 18.46 -3.36
N GLU A 425 -25.10 18.25 -2.49
CA GLU A 425 -24.23 19.29 -1.96
C GLU A 425 -22.78 18.96 -2.31
N GLN A 426 -22.18 19.80 -3.14
CA GLN A 426 -20.82 19.59 -3.64
C GLN A 426 -19.80 20.11 -2.62
N ASP A 427 -19.77 19.49 -1.44
CA ASP A 427 -18.87 19.84 -0.34
C ASP A 427 -18.34 18.55 0.31
N PHE A 428 -17.12 18.60 0.84
CA PHE A 428 -16.49 17.43 1.49
C PHE A 428 -16.83 17.34 2.99
N LEU A 429 -17.36 18.40 3.60
CA LEU A 429 -17.53 18.55 5.04
C LEU A 429 -18.97 18.95 5.42
N PRO A 430 -19.93 18.02 5.31
CA PRO A 430 -19.79 16.66 4.80
C PRO A 430 -20.20 16.52 3.33
N LYS A 431 -19.80 15.41 2.69
CA LYS A 431 -20.48 14.90 1.49
C LYS A 431 -21.92 14.59 1.84
N ARG A 432 -22.87 15.31 1.23
CA ARG A 432 -24.27 15.28 1.66
C ARG A 432 -25.26 15.28 0.51
N VAL A 433 -26.36 14.57 0.71
CA VAL A 433 -27.63 14.78 -0.02
C VAL A 433 -28.71 15.11 1.01
N SER A 434 -29.33 16.28 0.92
CA SER A 434 -30.42 16.69 1.80
C SER A 434 -31.78 16.61 1.11
N VAL A 435 -32.83 16.34 1.89
CA VAL A 435 -34.20 16.20 1.43
C VAL A 435 -35.09 17.15 2.21
N TRP A 436 -35.93 17.86 1.48
CA TRP A 436 -36.80 18.91 1.99
C TRP A 436 -38.20 18.72 1.43
N THR A 437 -39.22 19.20 2.11
CA THR A 437 -40.53 19.38 1.49
C THR A 437 -40.51 20.61 0.58
N THR A 438 -41.39 20.68 -0.42
CA THR A 438 -41.49 21.86 -1.29
C THR A 438 -41.96 23.14 -0.56
N ASP A 439 -42.55 23.03 0.64
CA ASP A 439 -42.83 24.18 1.52
C ASP A 439 -41.60 24.63 2.35
N GLY A 440 -40.49 23.89 2.29
CA GLY A 440 -39.19 24.27 2.85
C GLY A 440 -38.82 23.63 4.19
N LYS A 441 -39.51 22.59 4.63
CA LYS A 441 -39.18 21.86 5.88
C LYS A 441 -38.13 20.80 5.60
N PHE A 442 -37.16 20.67 6.50
CA PHE A 442 -36.16 19.63 6.45
C PHE A 442 -36.80 18.25 6.69
N VAL A 443 -36.48 17.27 5.85
CA VAL A 443 -36.98 15.88 5.94
C VAL A 443 -35.87 14.95 6.39
N ASN A 444 -34.76 14.90 5.66
CA ASN A 444 -33.65 13.98 5.94
C ASN A 444 -32.33 14.46 5.32
N ALA A 445 -31.20 13.87 5.74
CA ALA A 445 -29.93 13.99 5.04
C ALA A 445 -29.17 12.67 5.05
N PHE A 446 -28.45 12.42 3.94
CA PHE A 446 -27.59 11.27 3.74
C PHE A 446 -26.15 11.74 3.57
N TYR A 447 -25.23 11.06 4.24
CA TYR A 447 -23.85 11.42 4.47
C TYR A 447 -22.88 10.35 3.95
N GLY A 448 -21.67 10.81 3.64
CA GLY A 448 -20.56 9.94 3.22
C GLY A 448 -20.57 9.66 1.73
N PRO A 449 -19.75 8.69 1.27
CA PRO A 449 -18.82 7.88 2.07
C PRO A 449 -17.57 8.69 2.49
N PRO A 450 -16.66 8.12 3.33
CA PRO A 450 -15.35 8.71 3.61
C PRO A 450 -14.51 8.97 2.34
N LYS A 451 -13.37 9.64 2.54
CA LYS A 451 -12.37 9.81 1.49
C LYS A 451 -11.81 8.48 0.97
N TYR A 452 -11.13 8.54 -0.17
CA TYR A 452 -10.47 7.37 -0.77
C TYR A 452 -9.47 6.72 0.21
N GLY A 453 -9.54 5.40 0.35
CA GLY A 453 -8.76 4.63 1.31
C GLY A 453 -9.32 4.57 2.74
N GLY A 454 -10.45 5.23 3.02
CA GLY A 454 -11.11 5.23 4.35
C GLY A 454 -10.64 6.38 5.24
N GLY A 455 -10.51 6.12 6.55
CA GLY A 455 -9.97 7.09 7.52
C GLY A 455 -10.78 7.16 8.79
N GLY A 456 -10.43 8.15 9.61
CA GLY A 456 -11.07 8.46 10.87
C GLY A 456 -10.47 7.73 12.07
N ALA A 457 -10.64 8.35 13.23
CA ALA A 457 -10.09 7.88 14.49
C ALA A 457 -11.12 8.04 15.62
N LEU A 458 -11.19 7.03 16.48
CA LEU A 458 -11.93 7.11 17.73
C LEU A 458 -11.14 7.95 18.73
N ASP A 459 -11.81 8.85 19.43
CA ASP A 459 -11.17 9.64 20.48
C ASP A 459 -10.71 8.74 21.64
N SER A 460 -9.49 8.98 22.12
CA SER A 460 -8.90 8.18 23.19
C SER A 460 -9.41 8.57 24.58
N ALA A 461 -9.91 9.80 24.76
CA ALA A 461 -10.41 10.30 26.04
C ALA A 461 -11.93 10.03 26.21
N ASP A 462 -12.71 10.06 25.12
CA ASP A 462 -14.13 9.79 25.10
C ASP A 462 -14.52 8.93 23.88
N LYS A 463 -14.80 7.65 24.12
CA LYS A 463 -15.20 6.71 23.07
C LYS A 463 -16.51 7.06 22.35
N ASN A 464 -17.25 8.09 22.79
CA ASN A 464 -18.44 8.56 22.09
C ASN A 464 -18.12 9.64 21.04
N ILE A 465 -16.84 9.99 20.85
CA ILE A 465 -16.40 10.97 19.86
C ILE A 465 -15.57 10.28 18.77
N PHE A 466 -15.85 10.59 17.52
CA PHE A 466 -15.13 10.11 16.35
C PHE A 466 -14.76 11.28 15.46
N TYR A 467 -13.51 11.30 14.99
CA TYR A 467 -13.02 12.32 14.08
C TYR A 467 -12.80 11.73 12.70
N HIS A 468 -13.16 12.47 11.66
CA HIS A 468 -12.84 12.12 10.27
C HIS A 468 -12.27 13.33 9.54
N ALA A 469 -11.06 13.18 9.01
CA ALA A 469 -10.43 14.19 8.18
C ALA A 469 -10.55 13.82 6.69
N ASP A 470 -11.09 14.74 5.90
CA ASP A 470 -11.19 14.60 4.44
C ASP A 470 -10.00 15.33 3.79
N ASP A 471 -8.88 14.62 3.67
CA ASP A 471 -7.59 15.11 3.14
C ASP A 471 -7.22 16.50 3.66
N ALA A 472 -7.00 17.47 2.78
CA ALA A 472 -6.73 18.87 3.16
C ALA A 472 -8.02 19.71 3.32
N ASN A 473 -9.20 19.15 3.04
CA ASN A 473 -10.47 19.89 3.07
C ASN A 473 -10.87 20.28 4.49
N GLY A 474 -10.66 19.41 5.48
CA GLY A 474 -10.89 19.72 6.89
C GLY A 474 -11.25 18.52 7.77
N LEU A 475 -11.72 18.81 8.99
CA LEU A 475 -12.04 17.82 10.03
C LEU A 475 -13.52 17.88 10.40
N MET A 476 -14.15 16.71 10.50
CA MET A 476 -15.49 16.50 11.03
C MET A 476 -15.44 15.77 12.37
N GLU A 477 -16.29 16.18 13.30
CA GLU A 477 -16.49 15.54 14.60
C GLU A 477 -17.88 14.90 14.68
N PHE A 478 -17.94 13.62 15.01
CA PHE A 478 -19.16 12.86 15.17
C PHE A 478 -19.35 12.42 16.61
N LYS A 479 -20.59 12.52 17.10
CA LYS A 479 -21.03 11.85 18.31
C LYS A 479 -21.57 10.46 17.98
N LEU A 480 -21.15 9.46 18.73
CA LEU A 480 -21.54 8.07 18.58
C LEU A 480 -22.61 7.69 19.61
N ASP A 481 -23.63 6.97 19.16
CA ASP A 481 -24.61 6.27 20.00
C ASP A 481 -24.32 4.77 19.90
N TRP A 482 -23.59 4.25 20.89
CA TRP A 482 -23.21 2.85 20.95
C TRP A 482 -24.38 1.92 21.22
N GLU A 483 -25.52 2.38 21.72
CA GLU A 483 -26.68 1.50 21.93
C GLU A 483 -27.38 1.25 20.59
N LYS A 484 -27.62 2.34 19.85
CA LYS A 484 -28.30 2.29 18.54
C LYS A 484 -27.38 1.90 17.39
N GLY A 485 -26.07 2.00 17.57
CA GLY A 485 -25.07 1.77 16.51
C GLY A 485 -25.14 2.85 15.43
N THR A 486 -25.30 4.11 15.84
CA THR A 486 -25.46 5.26 14.93
C THR A 486 -24.47 6.36 15.25
N SER A 487 -24.18 7.23 14.27
CA SER A 487 -23.34 8.41 14.43
C SER A 487 -24.03 9.68 13.95
N GLN A 488 -23.75 10.82 14.59
CA GLN A 488 -24.27 12.13 14.20
C GLN A 488 -23.13 13.14 14.10
N LEU A 489 -23.03 13.85 12.97
CA LEU A 489 -22.10 14.98 12.82
C LEU A 489 -22.53 16.13 13.75
N THR A 490 -21.62 16.58 14.61
CA THR A 490 -21.87 17.64 15.59
C THR A 490 -21.14 18.94 15.27
N SER A 491 -19.95 18.85 14.66
CA SER A 491 -19.09 20.01 14.39
C SER A 491 -18.17 19.76 13.19
N VAL A 492 -17.79 20.84 12.52
CA VAL A 492 -16.68 20.90 11.56
C VAL A 492 -15.59 21.80 12.17
N PRO A 493 -14.79 21.31 13.14
CA PRO A 493 -13.90 22.18 13.91
C PRO A 493 -12.71 22.73 13.11
N TYR A 494 -12.38 22.13 11.96
CA TYR A 494 -11.36 22.65 11.05
C TYR A 494 -11.91 22.70 9.62
N ARG A 495 -11.94 23.91 9.03
CA ARG A 495 -12.25 24.15 7.62
C ARG A 495 -11.34 25.29 7.14
N PRO A 496 -10.29 25.01 6.36
CA PRO A 496 -9.39 26.03 5.84
C PRO A 496 -10.13 27.07 5.00
N SER A 497 -9.75 28.33 5.17
CA SER A 497 -10.16 29.47 4.36
C SER A 497 -8.95 30.16 3.75
N ALA A 498 -9.18 31.11 2.83
CA ALA A 498 -8.11 31.88 2.21
C ALA A 498 -7.29 32.73 3.21
N ALA A 499 -7.82 32.99 4.41
CA ALA A 499 -7.15 33.76 5.47
C ALA A 499 -6.28 32.89 6.39
N ASP A 500 -6.44 31.57 6.37
CA ASP A 500 -5.74 30.65 7.26
C ASP A 500 -4.34 30.28 6.73
N LEU A 501 -3.52 29.72 7.62
CA LEU A 501 -2.19 29.21 7.26
C LEU A 501 -2.30 28.11 6.21
N LYS A 502 -1.67 28.34 5.05
CA LYS A 502 -1.63 27.34 3.99
C LYS A 502 -0.69 26.20 4.37
N LEU A 503 -1.26 25.04 4.62
CA LEU A 503 -0.52 23.79 4.76
C LEU A 503 0.13 23.39 3.43
N PRO A 504 1.15 22.52 3.43
CA PRO A 504 1.77 22.07 2.19
C PRO A 504 0.78 21.30 1.29
N ASP A 505 0.89 21.49 -0.02
CA ASP A 505 0.05 20.85 -1.04
C ASP A 505 0.63 19.49 -1.52
N GLY A 506 -0.22 18.62 -2.07
CA GLY A 506 0.18 17.43 -2.83
C GLY A 506 0.50 16.17 -2.02
N TRP A 507 1.27 15.24 -2.59
CA TRP A 507 1.60 13.91 -2.00
C TRP A 507 2.46 13.98 -0.72
N ALA A 508 3.10 15.13 -0.49
CA ALA A 508 3.86 15.46 0.72
C ALA A 508 3.09 16.46 1.62
N GLY A 509 1.81 16.70 1.33
CA GLY A 509 1.00 17.76 1.90
C GLY A 509 0.54 17.52 3.33
N GLY A 510 0.29 18.60 4.08
CA GLY A 510 -0.23 18.52 5.44
C GLY A 510 -1.72 18.26 5.42
N ALA A 511 -2.15 17.01 5.62
CA ALA A 511 -3.57 16.68 5.76
C ALA A 511 -4.18 17.39 6.98
N ALA A 512 -5.50 17.50 7.00
CA ALA A 512 -6.26 17.99 8.13
C ALA A 512 -5.98 17.15 9.41
N PRO A 513 -6.08 17.77 10.60
CA PRO A 513 -5.95 17.06 11.88
C PRO A 513 -6.94 15.91 11.97
N GLU A 514 -6.51 14.74 12.46
CA GLU A 514 -7.40 13.59 12.65
C GLU A 514 -7.22 12.94 14.03
N ARG A 515 -6.00 12.91 14.55
CA ARG A 515 -5.69 12.23 15.81
C ARG A 515 -5.67 13.23 16.96
N SER A 516 -6.58 13.08 17.92
CA SER A 516 -6.62 13.90 19.13
C SER A 516 -5.47 13.59 20.09
N LEU A 517 -5.03 14.63 20.80
CA LEU A 517 -4.04 14.64 21.86
C LEU A 517 -4.57 15.51 23.00
N TYR A 518 -4.13 15.25 24.24
CA TYR A 518 -4.63 15.96 25.41
C TYR A 518 -3.49 16.35 26.35
N ARG A 519 -3.58 17.56 26.90
CA ARG A 519 -2.69 18.05 27.94
C ARG A 519 -3.51 18.50 29.15
N GLU A 520 -3.09 18.10 30.35
CA GLU A 520 -3.67 18.64 31.57
C GLU A 520 -3.04 20.00 31.90
N VAL A 521 -3.88 21.01 32.08
CA VAL A 521 -3.48 22.38 32.46
C VAL A 521 -4.15 22.80 33.77
N PRO A 522 -3.41 23.37 34.75
CA PRO A 522 -4.02 23.89 35.97
C PRO A 522 -4.97 25.05 35.65
N LYS A 523 -6.22 24.97 36.11
CA LYS A 523 -7.23 26.05 36.02
C LYS A 523 -7.28 26.88 37.31
N TYR A 524 -7.20 26.21 38.46
CA TYR A 524 -7.07 26.77 39.81
C TYR A 524 -6.26 25.81 40.69
N TYR A 525 -5.85 26.22 41.91
CA TYR A 525 -4.96 25.46 42.82
C TYR A 525 -5.23 23.94 42.94
N PHE A 526 -6.46 23.46 42.71
CA PHE A 526 -6.83 22.04 42.78
C PHE A 526 -7.57 21.48 41.54
N PHE A 527 -7.84 22.28 40.51
CA PHE A 527 -8.60 21.83 39.33
C PHE A 527 -7.72 21.88 38.08
N LYS A 528 -7.67 20.78 37.34
CA LYS A 528 -7.03 20.68 36.03
C LYS A 528 -8.08 20.59 34.94
N GLU A 529 -7.88 21.33 33.86
CA GLU A 529 -8.66 21.22 32.64
C GLU A 529 -7.87 20.43 31.59
N LYS A 530 -8.56 19.73 30.70
CA LYS A 530 -7.92 19.04 29.58
C LYS A 530 -7.99 19.94 28.36
N GLN A 531 -6.85 20.48 27.96
CA GLN A 531 -6.70 21.19 26.70
C GLN A 531 -6.56 20.15 25.57
N ARG A 532 -7.32 20.35 24.48
CA ARG A 532 -7.41 19.42 23.35
C ARG A 532 -6.54 19.91 22.20
N TYR A 533 -5.80 18.97 21.62
CA TYR A 533 -4.93 19.17 20.47
C TYR A 533 -5.16 18.08 19.44
N PHE A 534 -4.61 18.24 18.25
CA PHE A 534 -4.65 17.24 17.19
C PHE A 534 -3.33 17.13 16.43
N THR A 535 -3.15 16.03 15.71
CA THR A 535 -2.07 15.84 14.75
C THR A 535 -2.56 15.14 13.49
N ASN A 536 -1.83 15.34 12.39
CA ASN A 536 -2.06 14.69 11.10
C ASN A 536 -1.03 13.59 10.78
N CYS A 537 -0.17 13.20 11.74
CA CYS A 537 0.99 12.34 11.47
C CYS A 537 0.70 10.93 10.90
N TYR A 538 -0.56 10.48 10.93
CA TYR A 538 -1.01 9.22 10.34
C TYR A 538 -1.95 9.38 9.13
N ASN A 539 -2.24 10.62 8.71
CA ASN A 539 -3.28 10.91 7.70
C ASN A 539 -2.78 11.69 6.47
N SER A 540 -1.50 12.07 6.43
CA SER A 540 -0.92 12.86 5.34
C SER A 540 -0.42 12.04 4.15
N ASN A 541 0.12 10.83 4.41
CA ASN A 541 0.66 9.98 3.35
C ASN A 541 0.14 8.54 3.50
N PRO A 542 -0.35 7.91 2.41
CA PRO A 542 -0.99 6.60 2.48
C PRO A 542 -0.02 5.45 2.75
N THR A 543 1.28 5.60 2.41
CA THR A 543 2.23 4.48 2.43
C THR A 543 3.41 4.68 3.37
N ASN A 544 3.75 5.92 3.71
CA ASN A 544 4.86 6.24 4.62
C ASN A 544 4.48 7.28 5.69
N GLY A 545 5.45 7.62 6.55
CA GLY A 545 5.27 8.65 7.57
C GLY A 545 5.15 10.07 7.02
N SER A 546 4.32 10.89 7.68
CA SER A 546 4.05 12.28 7.32
C SER A 546 5.28 13.18 7.47
N SER A 547 5.56 14.03 6.48
CA SER A 547 6.55 15.10 6.56
C SER A 547 6.24 16.21 5.54
N PRO A 548 5.89 17.45 5.97
CA PRO A 548 5.84 17.89 7.36
C PRO A 548 4.59 17.44 8.12
N THR A 549 4.75 17.30 9.42
CA THR A 549 3.70 16.95 10.39
C THR A 549 3.38 18.15 11.25
N PHE A 550 2.10 18.32 11.59
CA PHE A 550 1.60 19.44 12.37
C PHE A 550 1.00 18.97 13.70
N ILE A 551 1.09 19.86 14.69
CA ILE A 551 0.29 19.86 15.91
C ILE A 551 -0.67 21.04 15.79
N PHE A 552 -1.93 20.76 16.06
CA PHE A 552 -3.01 21.73 16.05
C PHE A 552 -3.60 21.86 17.44
N GLU A 553 -4.03 23.04 17.81
CA GLU A 553 -4.72 23.32 19.06
C GLU A 553 -6.19 23.64 18.79
N ASP A 554 -7.07 23.18 19.68
CA ASP A 554 -8.49 23.52 19.66
C ASP A 554 -8.78 24.77 20.49
N PHE A 555 -9.10 25.87 19.80
CA PHE A 555 -9.52 27.14 20.38
C PHE A 555 -11.05 27.23 20.37
N ASP A 556 -11.68 26.70 21.41
CA ASP A 556 -13.14 26.77 21.61
C ASP A 556 -13.96 26.22 20.43
N GLY A 557 -13.60 25.02 19.97
CA GLY A 557 -14.25 24.33 18.86
C GLY A 557 -13.73 24.72 17.48
N ILE A 558 -12.70 25.56 17.40
CA ILE A 558 -12.02 25.94 16.16
C ILE A 558 -10.54 25.56 16.25
N ILE A 559 -10.11 24.66 15.38
CA ILE A 559 -8.76 24.11 15.40
C ILE A 559 -7.81 24.93 14.53
N ARG A 560 -6.58 25.17 15.01
CA ARG A 560 -5.54 25.90 14.27
C ARG A 560 -4.15 25.26 14.45
N PRO A 561 -3.27 25.29 13.43
CA PRO A 561 -1.91 24.79 13.57
C PRO A 561 -1.10 25.68 14.52
N VAL A 562 -0.34 25.06 15.43
CA VAL A 562 0.48 25.76 16.44
C VAL A 562 1.94 25.30 16.46
N ALA A 563 2.25 24.13 15.91
CA ALA A 563 3.63 23.67 15.74
C ALA A 563 3.74 22.72 14.56
N ALA A 564 4.93 22.59 13.99
CA ALA A 564 5.21 21.66 12.90
C ALA A 564 6.67 21.22 12.85
N ALA A 565 6.93 20.06 12.26
CA ALA A 565 8.28 19.62 11.94
C ALA A 565 8.31 18.71 10.71
N GLY A 566 9.43 18.68 10.01
CA GLY A 566 9.63 17.81 8.85
C GLY A 566 10.58 18.41 7.82
N VAL A 567 10.40 18.01 6.55
CA VAL A 567 11.21 18.51 5.44
C VAL A 567 10.73 19.90 5.02
N ALA A 568 11.59 20.91 5.18
CA ALA A 568 11.27 22.31 4.88
C ALA A 568 10.94 22.52 3.40
N ASN A 569 11.59 21.75 2.52
CA ASN A 569 11.42 21.84 1.07
C ASN A 569 10.00 21.50 0.59
N TYR A 570 9.19 20.83 1.41
CA TYR A 570 7.82 20.48 1.03
C TYR A 570 6.81 21.56 1.43
N TRP A 571 7.18 22.51 2.29
CA TRP A 571 6.31 23.61 2.67
C TRP A 571 6.70 24.92 1.95
N ASN A 572 5.90 25.31 0.96
CA ASN A 572 6.23 26.43 0.08
C ASN A 572 6.40 27.77 0.83
N ILE A 573 5.68 27.99 1.94
CA ILE A 573 5.84 29.20 2.78
C ILE A 573 7.29 29.38 3.23
N LEU A 574 7.97 28.28 3.60
CA LEU A 574 9.35 28.33 4.09
C LEU A 574 10.37 28.69 3.00
N LYS A 575 9.96 28.76 1.73
CA LYS A 575 10.82 29.15 0.59
C LYS A 575 10.77 30.64 0.27
N ASP A 576 9.86 31.39 0.90
CA ASP A 576 9.73 32.83 0.70
C ASP A 576 11.03 33.56 1.06
N GLU A 577 11.28 34.72 0.43
CA GLU A 577 12.51 35.51 0.61
C GLU A 577 12.86 35.79 2.08
N LYS A 578 11.85 35.98 2.94
CA LYS A 578 12.04 36.26 4.37
C LYS A 578 12.68 35.10 5.15
N PHE A 579 12.57 33.87 4.65
CA PHE A 579 13.14 32.68 5.32
C PHE A 579 14.50 32.27 4.76
N LYS A 580 14.84 32.64 3.52
CA LYS A 580 16.10 32.23 2.88
C LYS A 580 17.36 32.48 3.72
N PRO A 581 17.49 33.59 4.49
CA PRO A 581 18.67 33.80 5.36
C PRO A 581 18.84 32.77 6.48
N PHE A 582 17.77 32.06 6.84
CA PHE A 582 17.74 31.09 7.95
C PHE A 582 17.93 29.64 7.47
N TRP A 583 17.83 29.38 6.17
CA TRP A 583 18.15 28.08 5.61
C TRP A 583 19.64 27.76 5.75
N PRO A 584 20.03 26.48 5.83
CA PRO A 584 21.43 26.10 5.80
C PRO A 584 22.13 26.62 4.54
N LYS A 585 23.30 27.24 4.70
CA LYS A 585 24.02 28.00 3.64
C LYS A 585 24.33 27.20 2.37
N ASP A 586 24.39 25.89 2.50
CA ASP A 586 24.80 24.92 1.48
C ASP A 586 23.61 24.10 0.94
N VAL A 587 22.38 24.51 1.26
CA VAL A 587 21.14 23.98 0.67
C VAL A 587 20.62 24.95 -0.38
N ASP A 588 20.48 24.48 -1.62
CA ASP A 588 19.78 25.23 -2.67
C ASP A 588 18.25 25.13 -2.47
N VAL A 589 17.65 26.20 -1.95
CA VAL A 589 16.19 26.31 -1.72
C VAL A 589 15.40 26.18 -3.04
N GLY A 590 16.01 26.54 -4.18
CA GLY A 590 15.39 26.51 -5.50
C GLY A 590 15.57 25.19 -6.26
N ALA A 591 16.21 24.18 -5.66
CA ALA A 591 16.49 22.90 -6.31
C ALA A 591 15.21 22.23 -6.84
N LYS A 592 15.22 21.82 -8.11
CA LYS A 592 14.16 20.99 -8.71
C LYS A 592 14.34 19.55 -8.24
N ASP A 593 13.33 18.98 -7.60
CA ASP A 593 13.31 17.62 -7.04
C ASP A 593 14.40 17.33 -6.00
N PRO A 594 14.45 18.04 -4.86
CA PRO A 594 15.50 17.87 -3.84
C PRO A 594 15.49 16.47 -3.17
N GLY A 595 14.49 15.63 -3.44
CA GLY A 595 14.47 14.24 -3.02
C GLY A 595 15.35 13.30 -3.87
N ARG A 596 15.78 13.71 -5.07
CA ARG A 596 16.53 12.87 -6.03
C ARG A 596 18.04 13.11 -6.04
N ASP A 597 18.54 14.13 -5.35
CA ASP A 597 19.96 14.51 -5.30
C ASP A 597 20.72 13.89 -4.11
N ASN A 598 20.25 12.74 -3.62
CA ASN A 598 20.70 12.09 -2.39
C ASN A 598 20.52 12.93 -1.12
N GLY A 599 19.57 13.87 -1.13
CA GLY A 599 19.25 14.71 0.03
C GLY A 599 20.24 15.84 0.26
N LYS A 600 21.01 16.21 -0.78
CA LYS A 600 22.00 17.29 -0.74
C LYS A 600 21.34 18.63 -0.43
N ASN A 601 20.17 18.87 -1.02
CA ASN A 601 19.43 20.12 -0.88
C ASN A 601 18.20 19.99 0.05
N LEU A 602 18.25 19.10 1.05
CA LEU A 602 17.17 18.95 2.03
C LEU A 602 17.53 19.59 3.38
N ALA A 603 16.56 20.32 3.93
CA ALA A 603 16.61 20.83 5.29
C ALA A 603 15.44 20.26 6.11
N PHE A 604 15.72 19.91 7.36
CA PHE A 604 14.71 19.63 8.38
C PHE A 604 14.41 20.91 9.14
N PHE A 605 13.15 21.13 9.51
CA PHE A 605 12.75 22.28 10.32
C PHE A 605 11.90 21.86 11.52
N ILE A 606 11.86 22.73 12.51
CA ILE A 606 10.83 22.76 13.55
C ILE A 606 10.29 24.19 13.65
N TRP A 607 8.98 24.33 13.75
CA TRP A 607 8.25 25.58 13.94
C TRP A 607 7.34 25.48 15.17
N SER A 608 7.26 26.57 15.93
CA SER A 608 6.31 26.77 17.03
C SER A 608 5.73 28.19 16.93
N ASP A 609 4.41 28.33 16.93
CA ASP A 609 3.69 29.60 16.87
C ASP A 609 3.81 30.38 18.20
N LEU A 610 4.92 31.11 18.38
CA LEU A 610 5.27 31.71 19.67
C LEU A 610 4.33 32.86 20.07
N ASN A 611 3.63 33.48 19.12
CA ASN A 611 2.71 34.59 19.36
C ASN A 611 1.23 34.24 19.15
N CYS A 612 0.92 32.99 18.78
CA CYS A 612 -0.44 32.45 18.63
C CYS A 612 -1.26 33.13 17.53
N ASP A 613 -0.61 33.68 16.49
CA ASP A 613 -1.28 34.32 15.36
C ASP A 613 -1.55 33.36 14.19
N SER A 614 -1.12 32.10 14.33
CA SER A 614 -1.22 31.04 13.33
C SER A 614 -0.56 31.41 12.00
N LYS A 615 0.52 32.19 12.04
CA LYS A 615 1.38 32.46 10.89
C LYS A 615 2.79 31.98 11.18
N VAL A 616 3.59 31.88 10.13
CA VAL A 616 4.98 31.46 10.24
C VAL A 616 5.89 32.68 10.12
N GLN A 617 6.64 32.94 11.19
CA GLN A 617 7.58 34.05 11.30
C GLN A 617 9.03 33.52 11.34
N PRO A 618 10.03 34.27 10.86
CA PRO A 618 11.41 33.78 10.85
C PRO A 618 12.03 33.46 12.23
N ASP A 619 11.59 34.14 13.29
CA ASP A 619 12.03 33.92 14.68
C ASP A 619 11.35 32.72 15.36
N GLU A 620 10.36 32.10 14.69
CA GLU A 620 9.61 30.94 15.18
C GLU A 620 10.08 29.62 14.55
N VAL A 621 10.92 29.68 13.51
CA VAL A 621 11.36 28.51 12.74
C VAL A 621 12.86 28.32 12.90
N VAL A 622 13.26 27.10 13.18
CA VAL A 622 14.66 26.71 13.16
C VAL A 622 14.89 25.65 12.10
N PHE A 623 16.01 25.76 11.37
CA PHE A 623 16.39 24.83 10.32
C PHE A 623 17.67 24.08 10.68
N GLN A 624 17.74 22.82 10.25
CA GLN A 624 18.94 22.00 10.30
C GLN A 624 19.12 21.34 8.93
N LYS A 625 20.36 21.29 8.44
CA LYS A 625 20.67 20.55 7.21
C LYS A 625 20.45 19.05 7.41
N GLY A 626 19.79 18.40 6.46
CA GLY A 626 19.69 16.95 6.42
C GLY A 626 18.38 16.46 5.83
N ARG A 627 18.44 15.31 5.15
CA ARG A 627 17.25 14.54 4.78
C ARG A 627 16.55 14.07 6.06
N SER A 628 15.24 14.21 6.12
CA SER A 628 14.44 13.63 7.20
C SER A 628 13.39 12.65 6.69
N GLY A 629 13.04 11.69 7.54
CA GLY A 629 11.93 10.77 7.35
C GLY A 629 10.62 11.32 7.90
N GLY A 630 9.62 10.45 8.06
CA GLY A 630 8.34 10.84 8.64
C GLY A 630 8.45 11.21 10.12
N VAL A 631 7.61 12.14 10.55
CA VAL A 631 7.52 12.63 11.92
C VAL A 631 6.24 12.09 12.56
N THR A 632 6.40 11.35 13.65
CA THR A 632 5.30 10.83 14.47
C THR A 632 5.20 11.65 15.75
N VAL A 633 3.99 12.05 16.13
CA VAL A 633 3.75 12.81 17.37
C VAL A 633 3.29 11.85 18.46
N MET A 634 4.05 11.78 19.55
CA MET A 634 3.73 10.96 20.71
C MET A 634 2.70 11.64 21.63
N PRO A 635 2.02 10.91 22.53
CA PRO A 635 1.03 11.49 23.45
C PRO A 635 1.57 12.60 24.36
N ASP A 636 2.88 12.62 24.62
CA ASP A 636 3.58 13.67 25.37
C ASP A 636 4.04 14.85 24.48
N PHE A 637 3.53 14.93 23.25
CA PHE A 637 3.88 15.91 22.22
C PHE A 637 5.33 15.81 21.71
N SER A 638 6.05 14.73 22.04
CA SER A 638 7.36 14.49 21.46
C SER A 638 7.28 14.19 19.96
N LEU A 639 8.22 14.74 19.20
CA LEU A 639 8.38 14.52 17.77
C LEU A 639 9.40 13.39 17.55
N CYS A 640 8.93 12.20 17.18
CA CYS A 640 9.78 11.08 16.80
C CYS A 640 9.97 11.07 15.28
N VAL A 641 11.19 11.36 14.83
CA VAL A 641 11.56 11.47 13.42
C VAL A 641 12.28 10.18 13.01
N ALA A 642 11.76 9.50 11.98
CA ALA A 642 12.29 8.20 11.54
C ALA A 642 13.77 8.26 11.17
N HIS A 643 14.21 9.37 10.59
CA HIS A 643 15.62 9.75 10.53
C HIS A 643 15.79 11.26 10.31
N VAL A 644 16.90 11.83 10.77
CA VAL A 644 17.47 13.12 10.37
C VAL A 644 18.93 12.83 10.03
N GLY A 645 19.29 12.92 8.75
CA GLY A 645 20.50 12.27 8.24
C GLY A 645 20.36 10.75 8.34
N ASP A 646 21.27 10.11 9.08
CA ASP A 646 21.30 8.67 9.35
C ASP A 646 20.89 8.30 10.79
N LYS A 647 20.34 9.26 11.56
CA LYS A 647 19.93 9.03 12.95
C LYS A 647 18.42 9.15 13.12
N ALA A 648 17.78 8.18 13.77
CA ALA A 648 16.42 8.38 14.28
C ALA A 648 16.47 9.29 15.51
N MET A 649 15.56 10.26 15.60
CA MET A 649 15.62 11.33 16.61
C MET A 649 14.29 11.48 17.34
N LYS A 650 14.33 11.83 18.63
CA LYS A 650 13.19 12.31 19.41
C LYS A 650 13.45 13.75 19.86
N PHE A 651 12.51 14.64 19.60
CA PHE A 651 12.50 16.00 20.15
C PHE A 651 11.31 16.15 21.09
N SER A 652 11.57 16.13 22.40
CA SER A 652 10.54 16.39 23.41
C SER A 652 10.25 17.90 23.50
N PRO A 653 9.02 18.32 23.81
CA PRO A 653 8.75 19.71 24.13
C PRO A 653 9.61 20.16 25.32
N THR A 654 10.27 21.30 25.16
CA THR A 654 11.10 21.90 26.22
C THR A 654 10.27 22.74 27.18
N ASN A 655 9.21 23.35 26.68
CA ASN A 655 8.21 24.08 27.44
C ASN A 655 6.91 24.16 26.63
N PHE A 656 5.88 24.74 27.25
CA PHE A 656 4.69 25.23 26.56
C PHE A 656 4.53 26.72 26.87
N THR A 657 4.10 27.53 25.89
CA THR A 657 3.71 28.92 26.13
C THR A 657 2.51 28.99 27.07
N GLU A 658 2.18 30.19 27.58
CA GLU A 658 0.98 30.39 28.42
C GLU A 658 -0.30 29.96 27.70
N GLN A 659 -0.34 30.17 26.39
CA GLN A 659 -1.45 29.81 25.51
C GLN A 659 -1.47 28.31 25.19
N GLY A 660 -0.38 27.57 25.48
CA GLY A 660 -0.32 26.12 25.28
C GLY A 660 0.40 25.68 24.02
N VAL A 661 1.19 26.53 23.37
CA VAL A 661 1.98 26.13 22.19
C VAL A 661 3.25 25.38 22.64
N PRO A 662 3.51 24.14 22.17
CA PRO A 662 4.73 23.42 22.50
C PRO A 662 5.95 24.03 21.82
N THR A 663 7.06 24.17 22.55
CA THR A 663 8.33 24.68 22.03
C THR A 663 9.42 23.61 22.04
N TYR A 664 10.29 23.61 21.03
CA TYR A 664 11.32 22.58 20.83
C TYR A 664 12.70 23.20 20.68
N ASP A 665 13.73 22.44 21.08
CA ASP A 665 15.13 22.84 20.98
C ASP A 665 15.93 21.71 20.32
N PHE A 666 16.54 22.01 19.18
CA PHE A 666 17.36 21.06 18.42
C PHE A 666 18.52 20.48 19.22
N SER A 667 19.13 21.28 20.10
CA SER A 667 20.28 20.86 20.91
C SER A 667 19.91 19.79 21.95
N LYS A 668 18.62 19.64 22.24
CA LYS A 668 18.08 18.64 23.18
C LYS A 668 17.49 17.40 22.50
N GLY A 669 17.73 17.24 21.20
CA GLY A 669 17.31 16.05 20.46
C GLY A 669 17.97 14.79 21.01
N GLN A 670 17.17 13.78 21.34
CA GLN A 670 17.63 12.46 21.75
C GLN A 670 17.82 11.56 20.53
N VAL A 671 18.99 10.93 20.41
CA VAL A 671 19.23 9.89 19.39
C VAL A 671 18.52 8.61 19.83
N LEU A 672 17.60 8.12 18.99
CA LEU A 672 16.89 6.86 19.18
C LEU A 672 17.62 5.69 18.54
N ALA A 673 18.30 5.93 17.41
CA ALA A 673 19.14 4.97 16.73
C ALA A 673 20.11 5.68 15.78
N GLU A 674 21.27 5.06 15.52
CA GLU A 674 22.24 5.51 14.51
C GLU A 674 22.32 4.50 13.35
N GLY A 675 22.73 4.96 12.17
CA GLY A 675 22.86 4.11 10.99
C GLY A 675 21.52 3.67 10.38
N VAL A 676 20.48 4.49 10.53
CA VAL A 676 19.19 4.29 9.86
C VAL A 676 19.39 4.39 8.35
N THR A 677 18.95 3.36 7.63
CA THR A 677 19.00 3.32 6.17
C THR A 677 17.67 3.84 5.61
N PRO A 678 17.66 4.91 4.80
CA PRO A 678 16.44 5.38 4.17
C PRO A 678 15.82 4.28 3.30
N SER A 679 14.48 4.21 3.27
CA SER A 679 13.76 3.26 2.42
C SER A 679 14.11 3.47 0.94
N ASN A 680 14.27 2.36 0.22
CA ASN A 680 14.36 2.32 -1.25
C ASN A 680 12.97 2.21 -1.92
N THR A 681 11.90 2.20 -1.13
CA THR A 681 10.51 2.01 -1.58
C THR A 681 9.58 3.07 -0.97
N SER A 682 8.27 2.95 -1.22
CA SER A 682 7.25 3.88 -0.73
C SER A 682 6.73 3.59 0.68
N GLY A 683 7.12 2.48 1.31
CA GLY A 683 6.64 2.05 2.62
C GLY A 683 7.46 2.53 3.82
N GLY A 684 6.82 2.65 4.99
CA GLY A 684 7.48 2.82 6.28
C GLY A 684 7.83 4.27 6.63
N SER A 685 9.08 4.52 7.03
CA SER A 685 9.56 5.86 7.44
C SER A 685 8.85 6.47 8.66
N GLN A 686 8.60 5.68 9.71
CA GLN A 686 8.08 6.15 10.99
C GLN A 686 8.85 5.56 12.18
N ALA A 687 8.75 6.23 13.32
CA ALA A 687 9.32 5.77 14.58
C ALA A 687 8.35 5.98 15.75
N LEU A 688 8.38 5.05 16.70
CA LEU A 688 7.67 5.13 17.99
C LEU A 688 8.64 4.89 19.13
N VAL A 689 8.38 5.49 20.29
CA VAL A 689 9.12 5.24 21.52
C VAL A 689 8.13 5.08 22.67
N ASP A 690 8.16 3.95 23.37
CA ASP A 690 7.28 3.75 24.52
C ASP A 690 7.83 4.40 25.81
N SER A 691 7.08 4.32 26.90
CA SER A 691 7.48 4.88 28.20
C SER A 691 8.71 4.22 28.81
N ASP A 692 9.02 2.98 28.41
CA ASP A 692 10.19 2.25 28.87
C ASP A 692 11.42 2.57 28.00
N GLY A 693 11.26 3.33 26.92
CA GLY A 693 12.32 3.69 25.98
C GLY A 693 12.53 2.68 24.86
N ASN A 694 11.66 1.67 24.73
CA ASN A 694 11.71 0.78 23.56
C ASN A 694 11.34 1.59 22.33
N THR A 695 12.22 1.53 21.34
CA THR A 695 12.10 2.22 20.08
C THR A 695 11.70 1.24 18.99
N VAL A 696 10.72 1.61 18.17
CA VAL A 696 10.33 0.93 16.93
C VAL A 696 10.64 1.87 15.78
N ILE A 697 11.27 1.36 14.72
CA ILE A 697 11.56 2.10 13.49
C ILE A 697 11.10 1.23 12.32
N THR A 698 10.24 1.76 11.46
CA THR A 698 9.72 1.03 10.28
C THR A 698 10.66 1.14 9.07
N LEU A 699 11.97 1.16 9.33
CA LEU A 699 13.07 1.22 8.38
C LEU A 699 14.19 0.30 8.88
N GLY A 700 15.03 -0.17 7.96
CA GLY A 700 16.24 -0.89 8.34
C GLY A 700 17.25 0.00 9.06
N VAL A 701 17.83 -0.49 10.14
CA VAL A 701 18.86 0.20 10.93
C VAL A 701 20.06 -0.71 11.11
N LYS A 702 21.26 -0.22 10.77
CA LYS A 702 22.49 -1.01 10.86
C LYS A 702 22.66 -1.60 12.27
N PRO A 703 23.11 -2.86 12.39
CA PRO A 703 23.58 -3.74 11.32
C PRO A 703 22.46 -4.47 10.54
N PHE A 704 21.18 -4.27 10.87
CA PHE A 704 20.07 -4.84 10.12
C PHE A 704 19.85 -4.12 8.78
N LEU A 705 19.33 -4.84 7.80
CA LEU A 705 19.26 -4.40 6.40
C LEU A 705 17.99 -3.60 6.08
N THR A 706 18.01 -2.80 5.01
CA THR A 706 16.98 -1.79 4.61
C THR A 706 15.55 -2.33 4.45
N SER A 707 15.37 -3.62 4.16
CA SER A 707 14.06 -4.29 4.07
C SER A 707 13.65 -4.95 5.40
N SER A 708 13.71 -4.18 6.49
CA SER A 708 13.38 -4.65 7.83
C SER A 708 12.52 -3.65 8.58
N LEU A 709 11.69 -4.16 9.49
CA LEU A 709 11.25 -3.42 10.66
C LEU A 709 12.31 -3.61 11.75
N CYS A 710 12.67 -2.56 12.47
CA CYS A 710 13.71 -2.61 13.48
C CYS A 710 13.23 -2.05 14.81
N GLY A 711 13.88 -2.46 15.89
CA GLY A 711 13.73 -1.80 17.17
C GLY A 711 14.78 -2.20 18.17
N GLY A 712 14.70 -1.56 19.34
CA GLY A 712 15.66 -1.71 20.41
C GLY A 712 15.42 -0.70 21.52
N ARG A 713 16.48 -0.30 22.23
CA ARG A 713 16.39 0.57 23.40
C ARG A 713 17.69 1.35 23.56
N ASP A 714 17.61 2.54 24.16
CA ASP A 714 18.78 3.33 24.58
C ASP A 714 19.81 3.59 23.46
N GLY A 715 19.32 3.81 22.23
CA GLY A 715 20.16 4.04 21.05
C GLY A 715 20.65 2.78 20.34
N GLY A 716 20.54 1.60 20.97
CA GLY A 716 20.96 0.31 20.43
C GLY A 716 19.81 -0.49 19.82
N MET A 717 19.95 -0.91 18.56
CA MET A 717 18.97 -1.79 17.91
C MET A 717 19.24 -3.25 18.26
N THR A 718 18.24 -3.90 18.87
CA THR A 718 18.36 -5.28 19.35
C THR A 718 17.57 -6.26 18.50
N TRP A 719 16.58 -5.83 17.70
CA TRP A 719 15.80 -6.75 16.88
C TRP A 719 15.46 -6.21 15.50
N SER A 720 15.22 -7.14 14.57
CA SER A 720 14.62 -6.86 13.29
C SER A 720 13.59 -7.92 12.90
N TYR A 721 12.67 -7.55 12.01
CA TYR A 721 11.69 -8.43 11.39
C TYR A 721 11.73 -8.24 9.87
N PRO A 722 11.69 -9.31 9.05
CA PRO A 722 11.72 -9.17 7.61
C PRO A 722 10.53 -8.42 7.03
N SER A 723 10.79 -7.49 6.11
CA SER A 723 9.79 -6.66 5.44
C SER A 723 10.21 -6.43 3.98
N LEU A 724 10.08 -7.47 3.15
CA LEU A 724 10.69 -7.53 1.82
C LEU A 724 10.02 -6.64 0.76
N TRP A 725 8.74 -6.28 0.94
CA TRP A 725 8.01 -5.37 0.06
C TRP A 725 7.36 -4.21 0.84
N PRO A 726 8.14 -3.26 1.36
CA PRO A 726 7.54 -2.09 2.00
C PRO A 726 6.85 -1.20 0.95
N GLY A 727 5.58 -0.86 1.15
CA GLY A 727 4.83 0.10 0.35
C GLY A 727 3.87 -0.50 -0.68
N LEU A 728 3.14 0.39 -1.38
CA LEU A 728 2.09 0.05 -2.34
C LEU A 728 2.64 -0.71 -3.56
N HIS A 729 3.46 -0.05 -4.40
CA HIS A 729 3.92 -0.66 -5.65
C HIS A 729 4.75 -1.94 -5.48
N PRO A 730 5.69 -2.02 -4.50
CA PRO A 730 6.42 -3.27 -4.28
C PRO A 730 5.49 -4.42 -3.90
N SER A 731 4.40 -4.16 -3.17
CA SER A 731 3.46 -5.21 -2.78
C SER A 731 2.77 -5.88 -3.97
N HIS A 732 2.61 -5.19 -5.11
CA HIS A 732 2.05 -5.78 -6.33
C HIS A 732 2.95 -6.86 -6.93
N GLU A 733 4.22 -6.88 -6.54
CA GLU A 733 5.21 -7.89 -6.90
C GLU A 733 5.35 -9.00 -5.86
N ALA A 734 4.70 -8.89 -4.70
CA ALA A 734 4.83 -9.85 -3.61
C ALA A 734 3.98 -11.11 -3.88
N PRO A 735 4.46 -12.34 -3.59
CA PRO A 735 3.65 -13.54 -3.73
C PRO A 735 2.49 -13.54 -2.72
N LYS A 736 1.54 -14.48 -2.89
CA LYS A 736 0.59 -14.79 -1.81
C LYS A 736 1.39 -15.24 -0.58
N PRO A 737 1.00 -14.85 0.64
CA PRO A 737 1.64 -15.40 1.84
C PRO A 737 1.43 -16.91 1.86
N ASP A 738 2.47 -17.67 2.21
CA ASP A 738 2.40 -19.12 2.36
C ASP A 738 2.62 -19.58 3.80
N ARG A 739 3.13 -18.70 4.66
CA ARG A 739 3.37 -18.96 6.09
C ARG A 739 2.79 -17.90 7.01
N LEU A 740 2.56 -18.31 8.26
CA LEU A 740 2.16 -17.41 9.33
C LEU A 740 3.29 -16.43 9.69
N GLY A 741 2.93 -15.16 9.89
CA GLY A 741 3.88 -14.10 10.26
C GLY A 741 4.64 -13.46 9.09
N GLU A 742 4.32 -13.78 7.83
CA GLU A 742 4.90 -13.11 6.67
C GLU A 742 4.35 -11.70 6.49
N LEU A 743 5.24 -10.72 6.34
CA LEU A 743 4.86 -9.32 6.11
C LEU A 743 4.80 -9.02 4.61
N ILE A 744 3.61 -8.66 4.13
CA ILE A 744 3.35 -8.34 2.72
C ILE A 744 2.87 -6.88 2.63
N GLY A 745 3.58 -6.08 1.84
CA GLY A 745 3.12 -4.73 1.51
C GLY A 745 3.05 -3.78 2.71
N THR A 746 3.99 -3.84 3.66
CA THR A 746 3.93 -2.99 4.86
C THR A 746 4.01 -1.51 4.48
N THR A 747 3.02 -0.73 4.88
CA THR A 747 2.91 0.69 4.55
C THR A 747 3.23 1.53 5.79
N ARG A 748 2.20 2.09 6.44
CA ARG A 748 2.33 3.03 7.56
C ARG A 748 1.86 2.42 8.89
N LEU A 749 2.30 3.02 9.98
CA LEU A 749 1.74 2.78 11.32
C LEU A 749 0.29 3.26 11.39
N LEU A 750 -0.56 2.53 12.12
CA LEU A 750 -1.99 2.85 12.28
C LEU A 750 -2.29 3.84 13.41
N GLY A 751 -1.29 4.18 14.21
CA GLY A 751 -1.45 4.97 15.42
C GLY A 751 -0.24 4.80 16.34
N GLY A 752 -0.35 5.36 17.54
CA GLY A 752 0.61 5.10 18.62
C GLY A 752 0.41 3.74 19.27
N PHE A 753 1.05 3.52 20.42
CA PHE A 753 0.87 2.29 21.17
C PHE A 753 -0.53 2.17 21.79
N VAL A 754 -1.03 0.94 21.87
CA VAL A 754 -2.18 0.56 22.70
C VAL A 754 -1.74 -0.39 23.81
N ASN A 755 -2.38 -0.31 24.97
CA ASN A 755 -2.06 -1.12 26.15
C ASN A 755 -3.30 -1.90 26.59
N PRO A 756 -3.67 -3.00 25.89
CA PRO A 756 -4.91 -3.71 26.16
C PRO A 756 -5.03 -4.11 27.62
N LYS A 757 -6.16 -3.78 28.26
CA LYS A 757 -6.38 -4.08 29.68
C LYS A 757 -6.30 -5.59 29.92
N GLY A 758 -5.48 -6.01 30.89
CA GLY A 758 -5.29 -7.43 31.25
C GLY A 758 -4.23 -8.17 30.45
N SER A 759 -3.63 -7.54 29.43
CA SER A 759 -2.45 -8.05 28.73
C SER A 759 -1.19 -7.88 29.58
N GLU A 760 -0.30 -8.87 29.54
CA GLU A 760 1.05 -8.81 30.12
C GLU A 760 2.13 -8.62 29.05
N ALA A 761 1.74 -8.41 27.78
CA ALA A 761 2.68 -8.22 26.68
C ALA A 761 3.33 -6.82 26.65
N GLY A 762 2.85 -5.85 27.43
CA GLY A 762 3.28 -4.46 27.34
C GLY A 762 2.65 -3.73 26.14
N PRO A 763 3.20 -2.57 25.75
CA PRO A 763 2.66 -1.75 24.67
C PRO A 763 2.65 -2.49 23.33
N LEU A 764 1.53 -2.39 22.61
CA LEU A 764 1.36 -2.98 21.27
C LEU A 764 1.23 -1.91 20.20
N TRP A 765 1.68 -2.21 18.99
CA TRP A 765 1.59 -1.31 17.83
C TRP A 765 1.25 -2.08 16.56
N CYS A 766 0.69 -1.38 15.57
CA CYS A 766 0.26 -1.97 14.30
C CYS A 766 0.92 -1.29 13.11
N ILE A 767 1.18 -2.07 12.07
CA ILE A 767 1.55 -1.59 10.73
C ILE A 767 0.60 -2.18 9.67
N ASN A 768 0.19 -1.36 8.72
CA ASN A 768 -0.77 -1.72 7.68
C ASN A 768 -0.10 -2.53 6.57
N GLY A 769 -0.80 -3.53 6.02
CA GLY A 769 -0.41 -4.26 4.81
C GLY A 769 -1.31 -3.88 3.64
N ASN A 770 -0.72 -3.51 2.51
CA ASN A 770 -1.47 -3.03 1.34
C ASN A 770 -2.50 -4.06 0.83
N MET A 771 -2.26 -5.35 1.01
CA MET A 771 -3.13 -6.44 0.53
C MET A 771 -4.30 -6.77 1.47
N GLY A 772 -4.59 -5.91 2.45
CA GLY A 772 -5.76 -6.01 3.34
C GLY A 772 -5.49 -6.59 4.73
N ASN A 773 -4.24 -6.94 5.05
CA ASN A 773 -3.84 -7.38 6.38
C ASN A 773 -3.39 -6.20 7.26
N VAL A 774 -3.44 -6.38 8.58
CA VAL A 774 -2.79 -5.51 9.56
C VAL A 774 -1.93 -6.37 10.48
N TYR A 775 -0.68 -5.97 10.70
CA TYR A 775 0.27 -6.74 11.51
C TYR A 775 0.46 -6.09 12.88
N LEU A 776 0.23 -6.87 13.95
CA LEU A 776 0.31 -6.42 15.34
C LEU A 776 1.59 -6.94 16.00
N PHE A 777 2.29 -6.08 16.73
CA PHE A 777 3.55 -6.37 17.40
C PHE A 777 3.57 -5.80 18.83
N THR A 778 4.42 -6.37 19.69
CA THR A 778 4.83 -5.74 20.95
C THR A 778 5.92 -4.69 20.70
N SER A 779 6.07 -3.69 21.59
CA SER A 779 7.12 -2.65 21.46
C SER A 779 8.54 -3.20 21.48
N ASP A 780 8.77 -4.34 22.15
CA ASP A 780 10.04 -5.08 22.17
C ASP A 780 10.20 -6.11 21.02
N GLY A 781 9.32 -6.07 20.02
CA GLY A 781 9.53 -6.76 18.74
C GLY A 781 9.08 -8.21 18.65
N LEU A 782 8.07 -8.64 19.42
CA LEU A 782 7.40 -9.93 19.17
C LEU A 782 6.20 -9.73 18.25
N PHE A 783 6.09 -10.59 17.24
CA PHE A 783 4.90 -10.68 16.39
C PHE A 783 3.72 -11.22 17.19
N VAL A 784 2.58 -10.53 17.19
CA VAL A 784 1.39 -10.94 17.94
C VAL A 784 0.36 -11.62 17.05
N ALA A 785 -0.01 -10.99 15.94
CA ALA A 785 -1.06 -11.48 15.04
C ALA A 785 -1.05 -10.78 13.68
N SER A 786 -1.47 -11.52 12.64
CA SER A 786 -2.05 -10.95 11.43
C SER A 786 -3.55 -10.77 11.61
N LEU A 787 -4.02 -9.53 11.64
CA LEU A 787 -5.46 -9.20 11.61
C LEU A 787 -5.91 -9.09 10.15
N PHE A 788 -7.10 -9.61 9.85
CA PHE A 788 -7.64 -9.74 8.49
C PHE A 788 -6.77 -10.60 7.56
N GLU A 789 -7.34 -10.99 6.43
CA GLU A 789 -6.70 -11.86 5.45
C GLU A 789 -6.21 -11.09 4.24
N ASP A 790 -5.15 -11.63 3.61
CA ASP A 790 -4.67 -11.13 2.33
C ASP A 790 -5.78 -11.36 1.29
N ILE A 791 -6.02 -10.37 0.44
CA ILE A 791 -7.03 -10.38 -0.63
C ILE A 791 -7.05 -11.67 -1.48
N ARG A 792 -5.91 -12.33 -1.64
CA ARG A 792 -5.75 -13.52 -2.48
C ARG A 792 -6.15 -14.83 -1.79
N ILE A 793 -6.30 -14.82 -0.46
CA ILE A 793 -6.68 -16.00 0.34
C ILE A 793 -7.97 -15.77 1.14
N GLY A 794 -8.25 -14.52 1.52
CA GLY A 794 -9.41 -14.11 2.29
C GLY A 794 -10.70 -14.03 1.48
N ARG A 795 -11.83 -14.02 2.18
CA ARG A 795 -13.13 -13.72 1.55
C ARG A 795 -13.33 -12.21 1.48
N ALA A 796 -13.66 -11.68 0.31
CA ALA A 796 -13.99 -10.25 0.16
C ALA A 796 -15.11 -9.83 1.12
N TRP A 797 -14.98 -8.64 1.71
CA TRP A 797 -15.97 -8.04 2.61
C TRP A 797 -17.21 -7.56 1.86
N GLN A 798 -18.04 -8.49 1.38
CA GLN A 798 -19.28 -8.23 0.62
C GLN A 798 -20.50 -8.87 1.29
N ILE A 799 -20.54 -8.87 2.62
CA ILE A 799 -21.58 -9.51 3.43
C ILE A 799 -22.90 -8.72 3.25
N PRO A 800 -24.02 -9.33 2.83
CA PRO A 800 -25.24 -8.59 2.48
C PRO A 800 -25.97 -7.96 3.67
N ILE A 801 -25.63 -8.33 4.91
CA ILE A 801 -26.26 -7.83 6.13
C ILE A 801 -25.15 -7.42 7.09
N ALA A 802 -25.21 -6.18 7.57
CA ALA A 802 -24.35 -5.71 8.65
C ALA A 802 -25.00 -6.06 9.99
N GLN A 803 -24.42 -7.00 10.71
CA GLN A 803 -24.91 -7.39 12.04
C GLN A 803 -23.85 -7.02 13.09
N ARG A 804 -24.25 -6.19 14.05
CA ARG A 804 -23.40 -5.86 15.20
C ARG A 804 -22.98 -7.12 15.95
N GLY A 805 -21.72 -7.19 16.35
CA GLY A 805 -21.10 -8.34 17.00
C GLY A 805 -20.76 -9.49 16.04
N MET A 806 -20.97 -9.35 14.73
CA MET A 806 -20.54 -10.39 13.79
C MET A 806 -19.01 -10.45 13.74
N SER A 807 -18.46 -11.68 13.76
CA SER A 807 -17.03 -11.89 13.55
C SER A 807 -16.69 -11.60 12.08
N LEU A 808 -15.61 -10.86 11.88
CA LEU A 808 -15.03 -10.59 10.57
C LEU A 808 -13.87 -11.55 10.25
N LYS A 809 -13.70 -12.63 11.02
CA LYS A 809 -12.61 -13.59 10.81
C LYS A 809 -12.65 -14.23 9.42
N GLY A 810 -11.49 -14.31 8.78
CA GLY A 810 -11.36 -14.85 7.42
C GLY A 810 -11.87 -13.90 6.32
N ILE A 811 -12.09 -12.62 6.65
CA ILE A 811 -12.47 -11.57 5.69
C ILE A 811 -11.22 -10.79 5.28
N SER A 812 -11.14 -10.46 4.00
CA SER A 812 -10.23 -9.46 3.47
C SER A 812 -11.00 -8.17 3.14
N PRO A 813 -10.52 -7.01 3.60
CA PRO A 813 -11.05 -5.68 3.24
C PRO A 813 -10.61 -5.23 1.83
N TYR A 814 -9.95 -6.11 1.05
CA TYR A 814 -9.36 -5.81 -0.26
C TYR A 814 -8.06 -4.98 -0.15
N ASP A 815 -7.42 -4.68 -1.29
CA ASP A 815 -6.20 -3.86 -1.35
C ASP A 815 -6.49 -2.35 -1.19
N GLU A 816 -5.44 -1.54 -1.07
CA GLU A 816 -5.49 -0.07 -1.04
C GLU A 816 -6.38 0.50 0.08
N HIS A 817 -6.39 -0.18 1.22
CA HIS A 817 -6.90 0.42 2.45
C HIS A 817 -5.80 1.27 3.08
N PHE A 818 -5.75 2.55 2.73
CA PHE A 818 -4.66 3.45 3.11
C PHE A 818 -4.79 4.06 4.51
N TRP A 819 -6.03 4.17 5.01
CA TRP A 819 -6.29 4.94 6.21
C TRP A 819 -6.87 4.14 7.40
N PRO A 820 -6.38 2.92 7.73
CA PRO A 820 -6.80 2.29 8.97
C PRO A 820 -6.23 2.99 10.19
N THR A 821 -6.97 2.96 11.30
CA THR A 821 -6.47 3.46 12.59
C THR A 821 -6.72 2.46 13.71
N ILE A 822 -5.77 2.35 14.64
CA ILE A 822 -5.93 1.60 15.88
C ILE A 822 -6.11 2.57 17.05
N ASN A 823 -7.12 2.31 17.86
CA ASN A 823 -7.56 3.21 18.90
C ASN A 823 -7.79 2.43 20.19
N GLN A 824 -7.26 2.93 21.30
CA GLN A 824 -7.66 2.47 22.62
C GLN A 824 -8.67 3.46 23.20
N ALA A 825 -9.86 2.95 23.52
CA ALA A 825 -10.91 3.72 24.18
C ALA A 825 -10.58 3.92 25.67
N SER A 826 -11.26 4.89 26.29
CA SER A 826 -11.08 5.21 27.72
C SER A 826 -11.46 4.08 28.69
N ASP A 827 -12.22 3.08 28.23
CA ASP A 827 -12.50 1.85 28.99
C ASP A 827 -11.40 0.77 28.87
N GLY A 828 -10.35 1.06 28.10
CA GLY A 828 -9.20 0.19 27.85
C GLY A 828 -9.39 -0.81 26.71
N GLN A 829 -10.56 -0.85 26.07
CA GLN A 829 -10.82 -1.68 24.90
C GLN A 829 -10.12 -1.13 23.65
N VAL A 830 -9.78 -2.02 22.72
CA VAL A 830 -9.08 -1.66 21.49
C VAL A 830 -10.01 -1.82 20.29
N TYR A 831 -10.07 -0.77 19.47
CA TYR A 831 -10.88 -0.70 18.26
C TYR A 831 -9.99 -0.40 17.05
N LEU A 832 -10.22 -1.13 15.98
CA LEU A 832 -9.71 -0.81 14.66
C LEU A 832 -10.81 -0.06 13.88
N VAL A 833 -10.45 1.04 13.23
CA VAL A 833 -11.27 1.67 12.19
C VAL A 833 -10.79 1.13 10.87
N TYR A 834 -11.62 0.35 10.18
CA TYR A 834 -11.26 -0.31 8.93
C TYR A 834 -12.44 -0.37 7.95
N ASN A 835 -12.22 -0.80 6.72
CA ASN A 835 -13.12 -0.66 5.55
C ASN A 835 -13.11 0.75 4.91
N LYS A 836 -12.77 0.83 3.62
CA LYS A 836 -12.52 2.10 2.90
C LYS A 836 -13.80 2.79 2.41
N GLU A 837 -14.95 2.15 2.60
CA GLU A 837 -16.25 2.65 2.12
C GLU A 837 -17.12 3.23 3.25
N ALA A 838 -16.78 3.01 4.52
CA ALA A 838 -17.67 3.41 5.63
C ALA A 838 -17.07 3.47 7.06
N CYS A 839 -15.76 3.62 7.23
CA CYS A 839 -15.12 3.79 8.55
C CYS A 839 -15.69 2.84 9.63
N ALA A 840 -15.64 1.53 9.39
CA ALA A 840 -16.25 0.54 10.29
C ALA A 840 -15.47 0.48 11.61
N LEU A 841 -16.19 0.58 12.73
CA LEU A 841 -15.64 0.35 14.06
C LEU A 841 -15.63 -1.16 14.34
N ILE A 842 -14.44 -1.67 14.64
CA ILE A 842 -14.19 -3.10 14.82
C ILE A 842 -13.52 -3.31 16.17
N LYS A 843 -14.19 -3.96 17.10
CA LYS A 843 -13.64 -4.31 18.40
C LYS A 843 -12.68 -5.49 18.26
N ILE A 844 -11.47 -5.37 18.80
CA ILE A 844 -10.49 -6.46 18.81
C ILE A 844 -10.57 -7.18 20.18
N GLU A 845 -10.93 -8.45 20.16
CA GLU A 845 -11.10 -9.29 21.35
C GLU A 845 -9.99 -10.34 21.44
N GLY A 846 -9.62 -10.74 22.67
CA GLY A 846 -8.58 -11.73 22.92
C GLY A 846 -7.20 -11.13 23.23
N LEU A 847 -7.01 -9.82 23.04
CA LEU A 847 -5.75 -9.15 23.39
C LEU A 847 -5.45 -9.18 24.90
N GLU A 848 -6.48 -9.22 25.74
CA GLU A 848 -6.37 -9.38 27.19
C GLU A 848 -5.75 -10.72 27.61
N THR A 849 -5.70 -11.71 26.70
CA THR A 849 -5.15 -13.05 26.96
C THR A 849 -3.64 -13.15 26.74
N LEU A 850 -3.02 -12.08 26.23
CA LEU A 850 -1.58 -12.04 25.95
C LEU A 850 -0.75 -12.22 27.23
N ARG A 851 0.12 -13.22 27.25
CA ARG A 851 1.05 -13.52 28.33
C ARG A 851 2.46 -13.70 27.80
N ARG A 852 3.46 -13.24 28.57
CA ARG A 852 4.87 -13.53 28.28
C ARG A 852 5.14 -14.99 28.65
N LEU A 853 5.85 -15.69 27.79
CA LEU A 853 6.43 -16.98 28.17
C LEU A 853 7.70 -16.72 29.00
N PRO A 854 7.98 -17.54 30.03
CA PRO A 854 9.23 -17.46 30.76
C PRO A 854 10.41 -17.53 29.80
N ALA A 855 11.38 -16.62 29.95
CA ALA A 855 12.58 -16.67 29.14
C ALA A 855 13.39 -17.93 29.48
N GLY A 856 13.83 -18.65 28.45
CA GLY A 856 14.66 -19.84 28.58
C GLY A 856 16.08 -19.59 28.08
N SER A 857 17.05 -20.35 28.60
CA SER A 857 18.37 -20.46 28.00
C SER A 857 18.44 -21.68 27.07
N LEU A 858 19.24 -21.58 26.02
CA LEU A 858 19.46 -22.62 25.03
C LEU A 858 20.94 -22.71 24.72
N SER A 859 21.57 -23.81 25.13
CA SER A 859 22.96 -24.09 24.80
C SER A 859 23.02 -24.80 23.44
N VAL A 860 23.78 -24.25 22.50
CA VAL A 860 24.00 -24.84 21.18
C VAL A 860 25.45 -25.33 21.11
N THR A 861 25.63 -26.62 20.89
CA THR A 861 26.96 -27.21 20.72
C THR A 861 27.33 -27.34 19.25
N ALA A 862 28.64 -27.49 18.97
CA ALA A 862 29.09 -27.80 17.62
C ALA A 862 28.52 -29.13 17.09
N ASP A 863 28.23 -30.09 17.98
CA ASP A 863 27.63 -31.37 17.58
C ASP A 863 26.15 -31.23 17.25
N ASP A 864 25.42 -30.28 17.86
CA ASP A 864 24.03 -30.00 17.48
C ASP A 864 23.97 -29.38 16.08
N LEU A 865 24.87 -28.44 15.77
CA LEU A 865 24.96 -27.86 14.42
C LEU A 865 25.35 -28.90 13.35
N LYS A 866 26.22 -29.88 13.69
CA LYS A 866 26.50 -31.02 12.79
C LYS A 866 25.26 -31.86 12.53
N LYS A 867 24.45 -32.15 13.55
CA LYS A 867 23.20 -32.92 13.39
C LYS A 867 22.20 -32.17 12.51
N VAL A 868 22.04 -30.87 12.74
CA VAL A 868 21.21 -29.98 11.92
C VAL A 868 21.66 -30.01 10.46
N GLN A 869 22.96 -29.89 10.20
CA GLN A 869 23.49 -29.94 8.84
C GLN A 869 23.23 -31.31 8.19
N ALA A 870 23.44 -32.40 8.93
CA ALA A 870 23.15 -33.75 8.47
C ALA A 870 21.65 -33.96 8.18
N TYR A 871 20.77 -33.34 8.97
CA TYR A 871 19.33 -33.34 8.73
C TYR A 871 18.95 -32.67 7.42
N GLN A 872 19.51 -31.49 7.11
CA GLN A 872 19.23 -30.83 5.83
C GLN A 872 19.67 -31.67 4.62
N VAL A 873 20.83 -32.34 4.73
CA VAL A 873 21.29 -33.28 3.71
C VAL A 873 20.34 -34.47 3.59
N ALA A 874 19.92 -35.07 4.69
CA ALA A 874 19.01 -36.22 4.69
C ALA A 874 17.62 -35.88 4.12
N LEU A 875 17.07 -34.71 4.45
CA LEU A 875 15.80 -34.22 3.91
C LEU A 875 15.88 -34.07 2.38
N GLU A 876 17.01 -33.58 1.88
CA GLU A 876 17.24 -33.46 0.44
C GLU A 876 17.48 -34.81 -0.24
N GLU A 877 18.19 -35.74 0.41
CA GLU A 877 18.31 -37.13 -0.06
C GLU A 877 16.91 -37.77 -0.21
N LYS A 878 16.03 -37.56 0.77
CA LYS A 878 14.64 -38.04 0.75
C LYS A 878 13.83 -37.40 -0.39
N ARG A 879 13.90 -36.07 -0.56
CA ARG A 879 13.29 -35.36 -1.69
C ARG A 879 13.74 -35.96 -3.02
N LYS A 880 15.04 -36.25 -3.17
CA LYS A 880 15.59 -36.87 -4.39
C LYS A 880 15.13 -38.30 -4.62
N LEU A 881 14.89 -39.07 -3.55
CA LEU A 881 14.32 -40.42 -3.68
C LEU A 881 12.86 -40.36 -4.13
N GLU A 882 12.08 -39.42 -3.60
CA GLU A 882 10.65 -39.25 -3.91
C GLU A 882 10.41 -38.63 -5.30
N GLN A 883 11.21 -37.64 -5.68
CA GLN A 883 11.05 -36.88 -6.94
C GLN A 883 11.94 -37.41 -8.08
N GLY A 884 12.89 -38.31 -7.77
CA GLY A 884 13.92 -38.79 -8.69
C GLY A 884 15.04 -37.77 -8.89
N GLY A 885 16.27 -38.10 -8.48
CA GLY A 885 17.44 -37.20 -8.57
C GLY A 885 17.90 -36.77 -9.97
N GLY A 886 17.16 -37.18 -11.01
CA GLY A 886 17.34 -36.83 -12.42
C GLY A 886 18.58 -37.45 -13.07
N VAL A 887 18.46 -37.81 -14.36
CA VAL A 887 19.61 -38.10 -15.22
C VAL A 887 19.75 -36.97 -16.23
N MET A 888 20.91 -36.32 -16.28
CA MET A 888 21.25 -35.36 -17.31
C MET A 888 21.99 -36.08 -18.43
N HIS A 889 21.48 -35.99 -19.66
CA HIS A 889 22.14 -36.59 -20.82
C HIS A 889 23.19 -35.64 -21.38
N VAL A 890 24.47 -35.99 -21.23
CA VAL A 890 25.59 -35.19 -21.73
C VAL A 890 25.96 -35.69 -23.11
N SER A 891 25.62 -34.93 -24.15
CA SER A 891 25.89 -35.33 -25.53
C SER A 891 27.38 -35.31 -25.82
N VAL A 892 27.88 -36.38 -26.42
CA VAL A 892 29.23 -36.47 -27.01
C VAL A 892 29.09 -36.20 -28.50
N GLN A 893 29.34 -34.95 -28.90
CA GLN A 893 29.07 -34.46 -30.23
C GLN A 893 30.34 -34.36 -31.09
N THR A 894 30.19 -34.58 -32.40
CA THR A 894 31.24 -34.28 -33.40
C THR A 894 31.26 -32.80 -33.78
N THR A 895 30.10 -32.13 -33.71
CA THR A 895 29.98 -30.68 -33.92
C THR A 895 30.42 -29.96 -32.65
N VAL A 896 31.36 -29.04 -32.77
CA VAL A 896 31.93 -28.29 -31.64
C VAL A 896 31.13 -26.99 -31.45
N PRO A 897 30.52 -26.76 -30.27
CA PRO A 897 29.88 -25.48 -29.97
C PRO A 897 30.90 -24.34 -30.01
N THR A 898 30.50 -23.19 -30.55
CA THR A 898 31.30 -21.97 -30.55
C THR A 898 31.03 -21.21 -29.25
N VAL A 899 32.08 -20.88 -28.50
CA VAL A 899 31.94 -20.06 -27.27
C VAL A 899 31.86 -18.58 -27.66
N ASP A 900 30.72 -18.15 -28.20
CA ASP A 900 30.47 -16.75 -28.61
C ASP A 900 29.34 -16.08 -27.81
N GLY A 901 28.77 -16.80 -26.83
CA GLY A 901 27.68 -16.36 -25.98
C GLY A 901 26.29 -16.65 -26.56
N LYS A 902 26.18 -17.11 -27.82
CA LYS A 902 24.89 -17.39 -28.46
C LYS A 902 24.58 -18.88 -28.43
N LEU A 903 23.45 -19.21 -27.81
CA LEU A 903 23.03 -20.60 -27.61
C LEU A 903 22.35 -21.25 -28.83
N ASP A 904 22.47 -20.67 -30.02
CA ASP A 904 21.77 -21.11 -31.24
C ASP A 904 22.33 -22.43 -31.78
N ASP A 905 23.61 -22.72 -31.50
CA ASP A 905 24.33 -23.92 -31.95
C ASP A 905 24.28 -25.09 -30.95
N TRP A 906 23.65 -24.91 -29.78
CA TRP A 906 23.41 -25.95 -28.75
C TRP A 906 22.32 -26.98 -29.13
N THR A 907 22.16 -27.21 -30.43
CA THR A 907 21.22 -28.19 -30.97
C THR A 907 21.60 -29.61 -30.50
N GLY A 908 20.63 -30.35 -29.96
CA GLY A 908 20.86 -31.71 -29.43
C GLY A 908 21.41 -31.79 -28.00
N ALA A 909 21.72 -30.67 -27.34
CA ALA A 909 22.09 -30.66 -25.92
C ALA A 909 20.87 -30.90 -25.01
N SER A 910 21.05 -31.69 -23.95
CA SER A 910 20.01 -31.90 -22.93
C SER A 910 20.03 -30.76 -21.92
N TRP A 911 19.02 -29.89 -21.97
CA TRP A 911 18.85 -28.82 -21.00
C TRP A 911 18.12 -29.32 -19.75
N VAL A 912 18.67 -29.03 -18.58
CA VAL A 912 18.07 -29.31 -17.28
C VAL A 912 17.61 -28.03 -16.59
N GLU A 913 16.54 -28.13 -15.80
CA GLU A 913 16.00 -27.03 -15.01
C GLU A 913 16.82 -26.88 -13.71
N ILE A 914 17.63 -25.81 -13.62
CA ILE A 914 18.38 -25.48 -12.41
C ILE A 914 17.44 -24.87 -11.37
N GLU A 915 16.63 -23.89 -11.77
CA GLU A 915 15.61 -23.29 -10.92
C GLU A 915 14.44 -22.81 -11.75
N LYS A 916 13.23 -23.14 -11.30
CA LYS A 916 12.01 -22.51 -11.77
C LYS A 916 11.15 -22.08 -10.58
N ARG A 917 11.22 -20.79 -10.25
CA ARG A 917 10.55 -20.22 -9.07
C ARG A 917 10.13 -18.78 -9.33
N GLY A 918 9.12 -18.34 -8.60
CA GLY A 918 8.52 -17.02 -8.75
C GLY A 918 7.22 -17.10 -9.54
N VAL A 919 6.30 -16.18 -9.25
CA VAL A 919 5.02 -16.04 -9.95
C VAL A 919 4.80 -14.56 -10.20
N GLY A 920 4.20 -14.21 -11.33
CA GLY A 920 3.60 -12.89 -11.50
C GLY A 920 2.55 -12.71 -10.40
N ALA A 921 2.79 -11.78 -9.49
CA ALA A 921 2.09 -11.72 -8.21
C ALA A 921 0.65 -11.22 -8.32
N TYR A 922 0.43 -10.15 -9.10
CA TYR A 922 -0.85 -9.45 -9.18
C TYR A 922 -0.98 -8.66 -10.51
N PHE A 923 -2.10 -7.96 -10.73
CA PHE A 923 -2.56 -7.51 -12.06
C PHE A 923 -1.61 -6.62 -12.87
N ASP A 924 -0.63 -5.97 -12.22
CA ASP A 924 0.40 -5.12 -12.85
C ASP A 924 1.85 -5.56 -12.54
N SER A 925 2.04 -6.81 -12.11
CA SER A 925 3.35 -7.34 -11.74
C SER A 925 4.30 -7.40 -12.93
N LYS A 926 5.50 -6.84 -12.76
CA LYS A 926 6.64 -6.94 -13.69
C LYS A 926 7.65 -8.00 -13.26
N SER A 927 7.42 -8.65 -12.12
CA SER A 927 8.26 -9.74 -11.64
C SER A 927 8.46 -10.78 -12.74
N LYS A 928 9.70 -11.22 -12.91
CA LYS A 928 10.06 -12.25 -13.87
C LYS A 928 10.39 -13.51 -13.06
N PRO A 929 9.51 -14.52 -13.08
CA PRO A 929 9.85 -15.83 -12.56
C PRO A 929 11.19 -16.29 -13.12
N TYR A 930 12.01 -16.87 -12.26
CA TYR A 930 13.23 -17.55 -12.67
C TYR A 930 12.87 -18.77 -13.53
N ASP A 931 13.50 -18.88 -14.69
CA ASP A 931 13.58 -20.11 -15.50
C ASP A 931 15.05 -20.29 -15.87
N ILE A 932 15.82 -20.77 -14.89
CA ILE A 932 17.26 -20.97 -15.01
C ILE A 932 17.48 -22.39 -15.52
N ARG A 933 18.16 -22.50 -16.66
CA ARG A 933 18.49 -23.80 -17.26
C ARG A 933 19.97 -23.91 -17.53
N GLY A 934 20.47 -25.14 -17.46
CA GLY A 934 21.85 -25.47 -17.79
C GLY A 934 21.94 -26.64 -18.76
N ALA A 935 23.01 -26.72 -19.52
CA ALA A 935 23.34 -27.87 -20.36
C ALA A 935 24.86 -28.09 -20.38
N VAL A 936 25.26 -29.35 -20.64
CA VAL A 936 26.66 -29.74 -20.81
C VAL A 936 26.80 -30.60 -22.07
N VAL A 937 27.84 -30.34 -22.85
CA VAL A 937 28.20 -31.08 -24.07
C VAL A 937 29.70 -31.39 -24.03
N VAL A 938 30.09 -32.51 -24.63
CA VAL A 938 31.50 -32.85 -24.86
C VAL A 938 31.75 -32.90 -26.36
N ALA A 939 32.79 -32.19 -26.83
CA ALA A 939 33.24 -32.23 -28.22
C ALA A 939 34.74 -31.89 -28.28
N ASP A 940 35.47 -32.45 -29.24
CA ASP A 940 36.88 -32.12 -29.53
C ASP A 940 37.80 -32.06 -28.29
N GLY A 941 37.71 -33.07 -27.40
CA GLY A 941 38.54 -33.15 -26.20
C GLY A 941 38.24 -32.08 -25.13
N LYS A 942 37.13 -31.33 -25.24
CA LYS A 942 36.68 -30.31 -24.30
C LYS A 942 35.29 -30.60 -23.76
N LEU A 943 35.03 -30.10 -22.54
CA LEU A 943 33.70 -29.96 -21.99
C LEU A 943 33.22 -28.52 -22.23
N PHE A 944 32.00 -28.40 -22.73
CA PHE A 944 31.27 -27.15 -22.89
C PHE A 944 30.10 -27.15 -21.92
N ALA A 945 29.84 -26.01 -21.27
CA ALA A 945 28.64 -25.82 -20.48
C ALA A 945 27.99 -24.48 -20.79
N ALA A 946 26.66 -24.45 -20.79
CA ALA A 946 25.88 -23.25 -21.04
C ALA A 946 24.76 -23.06 -20.03
N TRP A 947 24.40 -21.80 -19.80
CA TRP A 947 23.33 -21.38 -18.91
C TRP A 947 22.41 -20.37 -19.59
N ARG A 948 21.12 -20.50 -19.31
CA ARG A 948 20.08 -19.49 -19.56
C ARG A 948 19.63 -18.97 -18.21
N THR A 949 19.98 -17.72 -17.86
CA THR A 949 19.68 -17.17 -16.53
C THR A 949 18.80 -15.92 -16.58
N GLY A 950 18.81 -15.21 -17.70
CA GLY A 950 18.09 -13.94 -17.87
C GLY A 950 18.71 -12.77 -17.07
N ASN A 951 19.84 -12.98 -16.39
CA ASN A 951 20.56 -11.95 -15.65
C ASN A 951 21.92 -11.70 -16.28
N LYS A 952 22.10 -10.54 -16.93
CA LYS A 952 23.36 -10.11 -17.57
C LYS A 952 24.50 -9.82 -16.59
N ASP A 953 24.18 -9.50 -15.33
CA ASP A 953 25.15 -9.09 -14.31
C ASP A 953 25.48 -10.24 -13.33
N LEU A 954 25.07 -11.48 -13.65
CA LEU A 954 25.21 -12.65 -12.77
C LEU A 954 26.66 -12.87 -12.30
N LEU A 955 27.65 -12.69 -13.18
CA LEU A 955 29.05 -13.01 -12.88
C LEU A 955 29.81 -11.90 -12.14
N ARG A 956 29.14 -10.83 -11.70
CA ARG A 956 29.79 -9.78 -10.93
C ARG A 956 30.29 -10.33 -9.61
N ASN A 957 31.60 -10.20 -9.38
CA ASN A 957 32.28 -10.71 -8.19
C ASN A 957 33.42 -9.78 -7.76
N SER A 958 33.53 -9.50 -6.45
CA SER A 958 34.59 -8.61 -5.94
C SER A 958 35.98 -9.25 -6.03
N GLY A 959 36.03 -10.58 -5.92
CA GLY A 959 37.28 -11.35 -5.86
C GLY A 959 38.12 -11.09 -4.60
N GLU A 960 37.53 -10.49 -3.55
CA GLU A 960 38.23 -10.16 -2.29
C GLU A 960 38.81 -11.41 -1.59
N MET A 961 38.22 -12.58 -1.82
CA MET A 961 38.74 -13.87 -1.38
C MET A 961 39.25 -14.69 -2.58
N PRO A 962 40.54 -14.62 -2.95
CA PRO A 962 41.04 -15.16 -4.22
C PRO A 962 40.88 -16.68 -4.40
N LEU A 963 40.85 -17.43 -3.29
CA LEU A 963 40.63 -18.88 -3.24
C LEU A 963 39.18 -19.26 -2.85
N ALA A 964 38.33 -18.28 -2.57
CA ALA A 964 36.92 -18.49 -2.24
C ALA A 964 35.99 -17.48 -2.93
N PRO A 965 36.09 -17.26 -4.26
CA PRO A 965 35.20 -16.34 -4.96
C PRO A 965 33.72 -16.71 -4.85
N PHE A 966 33.40 -17.95 -4.48
CA PHE A 966 32.04 -18.36 -4.12
C PHE A 966 31.46 -17.61 -2.91
N LYS A 967 32.26 -16.83 -2.18
CA LYS A 967 31.82 -15.94 -1.09
C LYS A 967 31.51 -14.52 -1.53
N THR A 968 32.05 -14.08 -2.66
CA THR A 968 32.22 -12.65 -2.98
C THR A 968 31.42 -12.18 -4.18
N GLY A 969 30.39 -12.93 -4.59
CA GLY A 969 29.51 -12.57 -5.69
C GLY A 969 29.09 -13.78 -6.53
N GLY A 970 28.55 -13.53 -7.71
CA GLY A 970 27.96 -14.61 -8.51
C GLY A 970 28.94 -15.39 -9.37
N THR A 971 28.61 -16.66 -9.62
CA THR A 971 29.48 -17.63 -10.33
C THR A 971 28.64 -18.63 -11.15
N LEU A 972 29.26 -19.24 -12.15
CA LEU A 972 28.78 -20.44 -12.84
C LEU A 972 29.52 -21.66 -12.31
N GLU A 973 28.82 -22.76 -12.04
CA GLU A 973 29.44 -23.91 -11.36
C GLU A 973 29.09 -25.26 -11.97
N LEU A 974 30.08 -26.15 -11.95
CA LEU A 974 29.94 -27.57 -12.24
C LEU A 974 30.54 -28.40 -11.10
N MET A 975 29.82 -29.44 -10.70
CA MET A 975 30.31 -30.50 -9.82
C MET A 975 30.53 -31.75 -10.67
N ILE A 976 31.70 -32.38 -10.60
CA ILE A 976 32.06 -33.48 -11.50
C ILE A 976 32.76 -34.59 -10.69
N GLY A 977 32.24 -35.81 -10.79
CA GLY A 977 32.92 -37.02 -10.31
C GLY A 977 33.60 -37.76 -11.46
N SER A 978 34.83 -37.37 -11.82
CA SER A 978 35.51 -37.90 -13.02
C SER A 978 35.97 -39.35 -12.89
N ASN A 979 36.09 -39.87 -11.67
CA ASN A 979 36.39 -41.27 -11.39
C ASN A 979 35.13 -42.13 -11.48
N SER A 980 34.95 -42.82 -12.60
CA SER A 980 33.80 -43.70 -12.82
C SER A 980 33.77 -44.97 -11.98
N ASN A 981 34.88 -45.32 -11.32
CA ASN A 981 34.93 -46.46 -10.41
C ASN A 981 34.49 -46.09 -8.99
N ALA A 982 34.31 -44.79 -8.70
CA ALA A 982 33.79 -44.34 -7.43
C ALA A 982 32.34 -44.81 -7.23
N SER A 983 32.01 -45.26 -6.01
CA SER A 983 30.64 -45.67 -5.69
C SER A 983 29.65 -44.53 -5.97
N PRO A 984 28.56 -44.78 -6.73
CA PRO A 984 27.53 -43.76 -6.97
C PRO A 984 26.70 -43.45 -5.71
N LYS A 985 26.83 -44.24 -4.64
CA LYS A 985 26.14 -44.03 -3.35
C LYS A 985 27.03 -43.37 -2.29
N ARG A 986 28.21 -42.87 -2.67
CA ARG A 986 29.14 -42.25 -1.73
C ARG A 986 28.56 -40.95 -1.15
N ARG A 987 28.80 -40.73 0.14
CA ARG A 987 28.38 -39.53 0.87
C ARG A 987 29.49 -38.48 0.99
N SER A 988 30.74 -38.92 1.03
CA SER A 988 31.92 -38.06 1.10
C SER A 988 32.65 -38.04 -0.24
N PRO A 989 33.36 -36.93 -0.55
CA PRO A 989 34.19 -36.85 -1.75
C PRO A 989 35.30 -37.91 -1.76
N VAL A 990 35.62 -38.41 -2.95
CA VAL A 990 36.74 -39.32 -3.19
C VAL A 990 37.62 -38.77 -4.31
N GLU A 991 38.74 -39.44 -4.61
CA GLU A 991 39.58 -39.10 -5.76
C GLU A 991 38.75 -39.02 -7.04
N GLY A 992 38.88 -37.90 -7.76
CA GLY A 992 38.15 -37.59 -8.99
C GLY A 992 36.91 -36.71 -8.80
N ASP A 993 36.44 -36.51 -7.57
CA ASP A 993 35.41 -35.49 -7.28
C ASP A 993 36.02 -34.09 -7.33
N MET A 994 35.32 -33.13 -7.96
CA MET A 994 35.77 -31.75 -8.02
C MET A 994 34.63 -30.75 -8.21
N ARG A 995 34.93 -29.49 -7.91
CA ARG A 995 34.11 -28.31 -8.24
C ARG A 995 34.88 -27.41 -9.18
N LEU A 996 34.28 -27.08 -10.33
CA LEU A 996 34.73 -26.02 -11.21
C LEU A 996 33.85 -24.79 -10.97
N LEU A 997 34.48 -23.66 -10.67
CA LEU A 997 33.83 -22.36 -10.48
C LEU A 997 34.36 -21.39 -11.51
N VAL A 998 33.49 -20.69 -12.22
CA VAL A 998 33.84 -19.65 -13.20
C VAL A 998 33.12 -18.34 -12.87
N THR A 999 33.83 -17.22 -12.84
CA THR A 999 33.27 -15.88 -12.53
C THR A 999 34.04 -14.76 -13.23
N GLN A 1000 33.64 -13.51 -13.00
CA GLN A 1000 34.32 -12.31 -13.48
C GLN A 1000 34.70 -11.37 -12.34
N VAL A 1001 36.00 -11.09 -12.22
CA VAL A 1001 36.54 -10.10 -11.28
C VAL A 1001 37.11 -8.95 -12.08
N LYS A 1002 36.58 -7.73 -11.88
CA LYS A 1002 36.95 -6.52 -12.65
C LYS A 1002 36.89 -6.75 -14.18
N GLY A 1003 35.87 -7.48 -14.63
CA GLY A 1003 35.64 -7.81 -16.05
C GLY A 1003 36.56 -8.90 -16.64
N LYS A 1004 37.44 -9.51 -15.84
CA LYS A 1004 38.32 -10.60 -16.27
C LYS A 1004 37.83 -11.94 -15.77
N THR A 1005 37.89 -12.97 -16.61
CA THR A 1005 37.56 -14.35 -16.24
C THR A 1005 38.47 -14.83 -15.12
N LYS A 1006 37.85 -15.38 -14.07
CA LYS A 1006 38.51 -16.11 -12.99
C LYS A 1006 37.87 -17.50 -12.92
N ALA A 1007 38.68 -18.56 -13.02
CA ALA A 1007 38.21 -19.92 -12.90
C ALA A 1007 39.08 -20.73 -11.93
N LEU A 1008 38.44 -21.46 -11.03
CA LEU A 1008 39.11 -22.30 -10.03
C LEU A 1008 38.57 -23.73 -10.05
N ILE A 1009 39.45 -24.71 -9.88
CA ILE A 1009 39.07 -26.10 -9.61
C ILE A 1009 39.46 -26.47 -8.18
N TYR A 1010 38.48 -26.95 -7.42
CA TYR A 1010 38.66 -27.45 -6.06
C TYR A 1010 38.66 -28.97 -6.09
N ARG A 1011 39.73 -29.61 -5.62
CA ARG A 1011 39.87 -31.07 -5.49
C ARG A 1011 39.97 -31.45 -4.01
N PRO A 1012 38.92 -32.03 -3.42
CA PRO A 1012 38.91 -32.38 -2.00
C PRO A 1012 39.85 -33.54 -1.68
N VAL A 1013 40.07 -34.46 -2.62
CA VAL A 1013 40.92 -35.64 -2.43
C VAL A 1013 41.88 -35.80 -3.62
N VAL A 1014 43.18 -35.68 -3.35
CA VAL A 1014 44.28 -35.94 -4.27
C VAL A 1014 45.27 -36.85 -3.52
N PRO A 1015 45.32 -38.17 -3.83
CA PRO A 1015 46.12 -39.13 -3.08
C PRO A 1015 47.58 -38.69 -2.88
N GLY A 1016 48.07 -38.80 -1.65
CA GLY A 1016 49.45 -38.45 -1.31
C GLY A 1016 49.70 -36.96 -1.02
N THR A 1017 48.66 -36.12 -0.95
CA THR A 1017 48.80 -34.70 -0.56
C THR A 1017 49.15 -34.56 0.93
N PRO A 1018 50.32 -33.96 1.27
CA PRO A 1018 50.70 -33.63 2.64
C PRO A 1018 49.74 -32.62 3.30
N ASP A 1019 49.51 -32.75 4.61
CA ASP A 1019 48.54 -31.96 5.38
C ASP A 1019 48.80 -30.45 5.40
N ASP A 1020 50.05 -30.03 5.27
CA ASP A 1020 50.49 -28.62 5.21
C ASP A 1020 50.24 -27.96 3.85
N ARG A 1021 50.04 -28.76 2.78
CA ARG A 1021 49.69 -28.28 1.44
C ARG A 1021 48.17 -28.21 1.20
N LYS A 1022 47.37 -28.79 2.09
CA LYS A 1022 45.91 -28.74 1.99
C LYS A 1022 45.39 -27.33 2.27
N VAL A 1023 44.46 -26.86 1.45
CA VAL A 1023 43.85 -25.53 1.56
C VAL A 1023 42.70 -25.59 2.57
N PRO A 1024 42.78 -24.87 3.71
CA PRO A 1024 41.71 -24.87 4.70
C PRO A 1024 40.62 -23.87 4.35
N PHE A 1025 39.37 -24.27 4.57
CA PHE A 1025 38.19 -23.41 4.56
C PHE A 1025 37.55 -23.50 5.95
N SER A 1026 37.55 -22.39 6.68
CA SER A 1026 37.20 -22.35 8.11
C SER A 1026 36.03 -21.41 8.37
N SER A 1027 35.21 -21.76 9.36
CA SER A 1027 34.25 -20.89 10.02
C SER A 1027 34.46 -20.97 11.54
N PRO A 1028 33.74 -20.19 12.37
CA PRO A 1028 33.91 -20.21 13.82
C PRO A 1028 33.70 -21.58 14.49
N TRP A 1029 33.06 -22.54 13.83
CA TRP A 1029 32.70 -23.84 14.43
C TRP A 1029 33.31 -25.06 13.74
N ARG A 1030 33.79 -24.95 12.49
CA ARG A 1030 34.52 -26.05 11.81
C ARG A 1030 35.48 -25.56 10.73
N THR A 1031 36.40 -26.45 10.36
CA THR A 1031 37.27 -26.32 9.18
C THR A 1031 37.17 -27.57 8.33
N ILE A 1032 37.01 -27.40 7.01
CA ILE A 1032 37.24 -28.46 6.03
C ILE A 1032 38.51 -28.14 5.24
N LYS A 1033 39.11 -29.17 4.64
CA LYS A 1033 40.34 -29.03 3.86
C LYS A 1033 40.12 -29.60 2.46
N PHE A 1034 40.65 -28.91 1.47
CA PHE A 1034 40.81 -29.43 0.12
C PHE A 1034 42.27 -29.75 -0.11
N ASP A 1035 42.56 -30.91 -0.69
CA ASP A 1035 43.94 -31.26 -1.05
C ASP A 1035 44.54 -30.27 -2.05
N GLN A 1036 43.73 -29.73 -2.97
CA GLN A 1036 44.20 -28.76 -3.95
C GLN A 1036 43.11 -27.77 -4.39
N VAL A 1037 43.50 -26.51 -4.58
CA VAL A 1037 42.71 -25.49 -5.27
C VAL A 1037 43.59 -24.87 -6.36
N GLU A 1038 43.20 -25.04 -7.61
CA GLU A 1038 43.99 -24.63 -8.78
C GLU A 1038 43.32 -23.47 -9.51
N ASP A 1039 44.11 -22.47 -9.90
CA ASP A 1039 43.69 -21.44 -10.85
C ASP A 1039 43.83 -21.97 -12.29
N VAL A 1040 42.71 -22.04 -13.00
CA VAL A 1040 42.64 -22.51 -14.39
C VAL A 1040 42.06 -21.44 -15.32
N SER A 1041 42.14 -20.16 -14.92
CA SER A 1041 41.56 -19.05 -15.66
C SER A 1041 42.06 -18.96 -17.11
N ASP A 1042 43.32 -19.31 -17.35
CA ASP A 1042 43.93 -19.31 -18.69
C ASP A 1042 43.52 -20.54 -19.55
N LYS A 1043 42.86 -21.53 -18.94
CA LYS A 1043 42.35 -22.75 -19.60
C LYS A 1043 40.85 -22.72 -19.88
N VAL A 1044 40.14 -21.71 -19.37
CA VAL A 1044 38.69 -21.56 -19.52
C VAL A 1044 38.38 -20.43 -20.48
N GLN A 1045 37.60 -20.72 -21.52
CA GLN A 1045 36.94 -19.69 -22.32
C GLN A 1045 35.58 -19.40 -21.69
N LEU A 1046 35.20 -18.12 -21.60
CA LEU A 1046 33.91 -17.66 -21.08
C LEU A 1046 33.38 -16.58 -22.02
N THR A 1047 32.12 -16.67 -22.45
CA THR A 1047 31.45 -15.61 -23.21
C THR A 1047 29.97 -15.52 -22.80
N ALA A 1048 29.35 -14.36 -23.07
CA ALA A 1048 27.96 -14.06 -22.74
C ALA A 1048 27.31 -13.19 -23.82
N ASP A 1049 25.99 -13.31 -23.99
CA ASP A 1049 25.20 -12.53 -24.96
C ASP A 1049 24.83 -11.10 -24.50
N GLY A 1050 25.19 -10.75 -23.27
CA GLY A 1050 24.80 -9.48 -22.64
C GLY A 1050 23.33 -9.41 -22.17
N LYS A 1051 22.57 -10.51 -22.29
CA LYS A 1051 21.16 -10.64 -21.85
C LYS A 1051 20.95 -11.75 -20.81
N GLY A 1052 22.00 -12.51 -20.48
CA GLY A 1052 21.98 -13.54 -19.44
C GLY A 1052 22.07 -14.97 -19.96
N ALA A 1053 22.52 -15.16 -21.20
CA ALA A 1053 23.09 -16.42 -21.66
C ALA A 1053 24.60 -16.44 -21.42
N TYR A 1054 25.12 -17.55 -20.93
CA TYR A 1054 26.55 -17.75 -20.66
C TYR A 1054 27.02 -19.09 -21.21
N GLU A 1055 28.26 -19.13 -21.68
CA GLU A 1055 28.91 -20.32 -22.20
C GLU A 1055 30.35 -20.40 -21.71
N ILE A 1056 30.81 -21.61 -21.38
CA ILE A 1056 32.21 -21.89 -21.10
C ILE A 1056 32.71 -23.09 -21.90
N SER A 1057 34.03 -23.12 -22.15
CA SER A 1057 34.73 -24.35 -22.54
C SER A 1057 35.97 -24.59 -21.69
N ILE A 1058 36.26 -25.86 -21.42
CA ILE A 1058 37.44 -26.30 -20.67
C ILE A 1058 37.97 -27.65 -21.20
N PRO A 1059 39.29 -27.86 -21.34
CA PRO A 1059 39.83 -29.15 -21.78
C PRO A 1059 39.53 -30.30 -20.80
N LEU A 1060 39.09 -31.44 -21.32
CA LEU A 1060 38.78 -32.64 -20.51
C LEU A 1060 39.98 -33.14 -19.71
N LYS A 1061 41.19 -32.98 -20.24
CA LYS A 1061 42.44 -33.36 -19.59
C LYS A 1061 42.65 -32.63 -18.25
N ILE A 1062 42.22 -31.36 -18.14
CA ILE A 1062 42.30 -30.59 -16.89
C ILE A 1062 41.31 -31.14 -15.85
N LEU A 1063 40.14 -31.60 -16.31
CA LEU A 1063 39.12 -32.22 -15.46
C LEU A 1063 39.41 -33.70 -15.12
N GLY A 1064 40.44 -34.31 -15.73
CA GLY A 1064 40.66 -35.76 -15.63
C GLY A 1064 39.45 -36.58 -16.10
N LEU A 1065 38.60 -36.02 -16.97
CA LEU A 1065 37.33 -36.61 -17.37
C LEU A 1065 37.49 -37.38 -18.68
N ASN A 1066 37.16 -38.68 -18.65
CA ASN A 1066 37.18 -39.56 -19.83
C ASN A 1066 35.75 -40.02 -20.16
N PRO A 1067 35.00 -39.23 -20.95
CA PRO A 1067 33.64 -39.55 -21.33
C PRO A 1067 33.61 -40.65 -22.39
N ALA A 1068 32.59 -41.51 -22.32
CA ALA A 1068 32.32 -42.56 -23.30
C ALA A 1068 30.81 -42.80 -23.36
N ALA A 1069 30.25 -43.07 -24.53
CA ALA A 1069 28.81 -43.30 -24.68
C ALA A 1069 28.31 -44.41 -23.74
N GLY A 1070 27.18 -44.18 -23.07
CA GLY A 1070 26.58 -45.05 -22.05
C GLY A 1070 27.23 -44.96 -20.66
N LYS A 1071 28.38 -44.29 -20.52
CA LYS A 1071 29.05 -44.14 -19.22
C LYS A 1071 28.27 -43.16 -18.34
N ARG A 1072 28.14 -43.52 -17.06
CA ARG A 1072 27.51 -42.67 -16.04
C ARG A 1072 28.50 -42.21 -14.99
N ILE A 1073 28.40 -40.95 -14.59
CA ILE A 1073 29.14 -40.36 -13.47
C ILE A 1073 28.21 -39.53 -12.59
N LYS A 1074 28.66 -39.17 -11.39
CA LYS A 1074 27.98 -38.14 -10.60
C LYS A 1074 28.36 -36.76 -11.12
N GLY A 1075 27.38 -35.87 -11.20
CA GLY A 1075 27.62 -34.47 -11.54
C GLY A 1075 26.44 -33.57 -11.26
N ASP A 1076 26.71 -32.27 -11.22
CA ASP A 1076 25.70 -31.23 -11.02
C ASP A 1076 26.09 -29.95 -11.75
N ILE A 1077 25.10 -29.12 -12.07
CA ILE A 1077 25.26 -27.84 -12.75
C ILE A 1077 24.45 -26.79 -12.00
N GLY A 1078 25.04 -25.62 -11.77
CA GLY A 1078 24.41 -24.58 -10.97
C GLY A 1078 24.98 -23.20 -11.18
N ILE A 1079 24.47 -22.26 -10.39
CA ILE A 1079 24.93 -20.88 -10.30
C ILE A 1079 24.97 -20.43 -8.84
N LEU A 1080 25.81 -19.45 -8.57
CA LEU A 1080 25.71 -18.63 -7.36
C LEU A 1080 25.19 -17.24 -7.75
N ARG A 1081 24.18 -16.75 -7.02
CA ARG A 1081 23.68 -15.38 -7.15
C ARG A 1081 24.35 -14.50 -6.10
N GLY A 1082 24.75 -13.28 -6.46
CA GLY A 1082 25.36 -12.33 -5.55
C GLY A 1082 25.24 -10.89 -6.02
N ASP A 1083 25.43 -9.94 -5.11
CA ASP A 1083 25.37 -8.49 -5.39
C ASP A 1083 26.71 -7.90 -5.88
N GLY A 1084 27.71 -8.78 -6.05
CA GLY A 1084 29.08 -8.43 -6.42
C GLY A 1084 29.99 -8.08 -5.26
N ALA A 1085 29.49 -8.05 -4.03
CA ALA A 1085 30.28 -8.02 -2.80
C ALA A 1085 30.19 -9.36 -2.05
N GLN A 1086 29.01 -9.98 -2.05
CA GLN A 1086 28.74 -11.24 -1.38
C GLN A 1086 27.83 -12.16 -2.19
N THR A 1087 27.86 -13.45 -1.87
CA THR A 1087 26.94 -14.46 -2.39
C THR A 1087 25.66 -14.49 -1.56
N MET A 1088 24.51 -14.42 -2.22
CA MET A 1088 23.17 -14.35 -1.62
C MET A 1088 22.42 -15.68 -1.70
N THR A 1089 22.68 -16.49 -2.73
CA THR A 1089 21.99 -17.78 -2.93
C THR A 1089 22.86 -18.73 -3.75
N ARG A 1090 22.80 -20.03 -3.46
CA ARG A 1090 23.45 -21.09 -4.24
C ARG A 1090 22.39 -22.04 -4.78
N ILE A 1091 22.43 -22.34 -6.07
CA ILE A 1091 21.34 -23.10 -6.71
C ILE A 1091 21.91 -24.04 -7.75
N TYR A 1092 21.52 -25.30 -7.66
CA TYR A 1092 21.97 -26.35 -8.57
C TYR A 1092 20.79 -27.15 -9.07
N TRP A 1093 20.96 -27.83 -10.20
CA TRP A 1093 19.94 -28.69 -10.78
C TRP A 1093 19.51 -29.81 -9.82
N SER A 1094 20.47 -30.56 -9.25
CA SER A 1094 20.16 -31.72 -8.40
C SER A 1094 20.21 -31.38 -6.90
N ASN A 1095 21.30 -30.77 -6.43
CA ASN A 1095 21.47 -30.44 -5.02
C ASN A 1095 20.68 -29.18 -4.63
N LYS A 1096 19.58 -29.34 -3.85
CA LYS A 1096 18.80 -28.21 -3.31
C LYS A 1096 19.09 -27.90 -1.83
N ALA A 1097 19.97 -28.64 -1.16
CA ALA A 1097 20.38 -28.38 0.23
C ALA A 1097 21.43 -27.25 0.31
N THR A 1098 21.08 -26.07 -0.19
CA THR A 1098 22.05 -25.02 -0.52
C THR A 1098 21.69 -23.63 0.01
N GLY A 1099 20.71 -23.56 0.92
CA GLY A 1099 20.23 -22.32 1.55
C GLY A 1099 21.28 -21.59 2.40
N ILE A 1100 22.27 -22.29 2.93
CA ILE A 1100 23.36 -21.69 3.71
C ILE A 1100 24.34 -20.96 2.78
N VAL A 1101 24.53 -19.65 2.97
CA VAL A 1101 25.36 -18.79 2.10
C VAL A 1101 26.38 -17.95 2.87
N SER A 1102 26.65 -18.26 4.15
CA SER A 1102 27.61 -17.50 4.96
C SER A 1102 28.50 -18.34 5.87
N ASP A 1103 28.57 -19.64 5.60
CA ASP A 1103 29.50 -20.57 6.26
C ASP A 1103 30.48 -21.10 5.21
N VAL A 1104 31.72 -20.60 5.24
CA VAL A 1104 32.76 -20.92 4.25
C VAL A 1104 32.93 -22.45 4.07
N PRO A 1105 33.00 -23.27 5.14
CA PRO A 1105 33.05 -24.72 5.01
C PRO A 1105 31.82 -25.30 4.30
N SER A 1106 30.59 -24.95 4.71
CA SER A 1106 29.35 -25.47 4.08
C SER A 1106 29.16 -24.98 2.65
N GLU A 1107 29.76 -23.84 2.32
CA GLU A 1107 29.77 -23.30 0.97
C GLU A 1107 30.79 -23.97 0.05
N ALA A 1108 31.93 -24.37 0.60
CA ALA A 1108 32.98 -25.08 -0.11
C ALA A 1108 32.70 -26.60 -0.22
N GLU A 1109 32.04 -27.19 0.78
CA GLU A 1109 31.85 -28.63 0.92
C GLU A 1109 31.16 -29.27 -0.29
N LEU A 1110 31.71 -30.40 -0.72
CA LEU A 1110 31.16 -31.23 -1.79
C LEU A 1110 30.41 -32.41 -1.17
N VAL A 1111 29.16 -32.59 -1.55
CA VAL A 1111 28.30 -33.67 -1.05
C VAL A 1111 27.82 -34.54 -2.23
N PRO A 1112 28.63 -35.50 -2.71
CA PRO A 1112 28.32 -36.26 -3.93
C PRO A 1112 27.00 -37.05 -3.88
N ALA A 1113 26.49 -37.39 -2.71
CA ALA A 1113 25.18 -38.02 -2.56
C ALA A 1113 24.03 -37.13 -3.08
N LEU A 1114 24.21 -35.80 -3.02
CA LEU A 1114 23.24 -34.83 -3.49
C LEU A 1114 23.42 -34.46 -4.98
N TRP A 1115 24.44 -34.97 -5.66
CA TRP A 1115 24.62 -34.75 -7.11
C TRP A 1115 23.72 -35.65 -7.96
N GLY A 1116 23.38 -35.19 -9.16
CA GLY A 1116 22.64 -35.97 -10.15
C GLY A 1116 23.53 -37.01 -10.84
N ASP A 1117 22.95 -37.74 -11.79
CA ASP A 1117 23.71 -38.63 -12.67
C ASP A 1117 23.86 -37.98 -14.05
N TRP A 1118 25.09 -37.90 -14.53
CA TRP A 1118 25.39 -37.53 -15.92
C TRP A 1118 25.61 -38.80 -16.73
N GLU A 1119 24.83 -38.98 -17.78
CA GLU A 1119 24.97 -40.08 -18.73
C GLU A 1119 25.49 -39.53 -20.06
N PHE A 1120 26.68 -39.96 -20.46
CA PHE A 1120 27.26 -39.57 -21.74
C PHE A 1120 26.58 -40.33 -22.88
N ARG A 1121 26.13 -39.63 -23.93
CA ARG A 1121 25.42 -40.24 -25.07
C ARG A 1121 26.02 -39.87 -26.40
#